data_AF-A0AAD2BVH3-F1
#
_entry.id   AF-A0AAD2BVH3-F1
#
_cell.length_a   1.000
_cell.length_b   1.000
_cell.length_c   1.000
_cell.angle_alpha   90.00
_cell.angle_beta   90.00
_cell.angle_gamma   90.00
#
_symmetry.space_group_name_H-M   'P 1'
#
loop_
_entity.id
_entity.type
_entity.pdbx_description
1 polymer ?
#
loop_
_entity_poly.entity_id
_entity_poly.type
_entity_poly.pdbx_seq_one_letter_code
_entity_poly.pdbx_strand_id
1 'polypeptide(L)'
;MNLIDLKELATRESERVEWKENVADIPDLVRTACAFANDYSNLGGGYIVCGAAEKKDEHGFQSVDLVGLTSSRLREIEGQLMAHCREKIDPPVTPVVREERIDGAEDRRVLIFVIPSTGHAHSYRSDGKDSSRYWVRIGRETREARDALLRELLVSKGQLPPWDRRAARDADKEEIDLVALRDTFQRMGLWDPQRSIEDFLSSKEAVSPFVPPLLTPDEGRGERPRNFSLLLFGRNILKYIPGAHIVFSVYRGKDRSEPTAERYEMIGNVVDQTRKVIEQLNAEAYVAYDKESAVPNQSKYPIRALQEAVVNAIVHRDYEVDQPVRVTVFSDRVEIASPGALPRAIDEERFRSGRAAPFWQNQALAYFFSKLQFAQAEGQGIPTIIRTMHEEGCPPPSFVIEPGRVTCVLPAHPRHAILRELKAIENKIIIGRNDEAMNQLEALLDADPSNFRALELFSQASIAEGSSRRFLVFIKKHLETIKNTSNASTLLTISEALIALDGDSDAHKVAELLNSIAGSRSLEANEVRRAAINLRKLKDDDKAIDLIERMFQKEPSLRRDAMLLQLCGKAKIDLAKKCIEKARDRDAPKNLKSRAWDLCRDYLSQAERDFHAAMEFASGTEREYLERDLEFLNYMQQVSKKPVQPASNRPDGRSVEQRLASRFKVKNAGRNK
;
A
#
# COMPACT_ATOMS: atom_id res chain seq x y z
N MET A 1 -47.27 -2.63 17.04
CA MET A 1 -46.92 -3.92 17.68
C MET A 1 -47.60 -5.01 16.89
N ASN A 2 -46.87 -5.64 15.97
CA ASN A 2 -47.39 -6.68 15.08
C ASN A 2 -47.74 -7.95 15.87
N LEU A 3 -48.72 -8.72 15.39
CA LEU A 3 -48.93 -10.10 15.79
C LEU A 3 -47.59 -10.83 15.68
N ILE A 4 -47.19 -11.52 16.74
CA ILE A 4 -46.08 -12.46 16.67
C ILE A 4 -46.65 -13.68 15.93
N ASP A 5 -46.24 -13.90 14.68
CA ASP A 5 -46.62 -15.12 13.98
C ASP A 5 -45.82 -16.28 14.58
N LEU A 6 -46.53 -17.20 15.24
CA LEU A 6 -45.92 -18.42 15.78
C LEU A 6 -45.16 -19.19 14.70
N LYS A 7 -45.54 -19.09 13.42
CA LYS A 7 -44.82 -19.73 12.31
C LYS A 7 -43.42 -19.13 12.05
N GLU A 8 -43.20 -17.84 12.36
CA GLU A 8 -41.87 -17.21 12.27
C GLU A 8 -40.96 -17.62 13.44
N LEU A 9 -41.53 -17.82 14.64
CA LEU A 9 -40.79 -18.32 15.80
C LEU A 9 -40.51 -19.84 15.71
N ALA A 10 -41.36 -20.61 15.04
CA ALA A 10 -41.42 -22.08 15.05
C ALA A 10 -40.42 -22.83 14.15
N THR A 11 -39.36 -22.21 13.65
CA THR A 11 -38.42 -22.93 12.78
C THR A 11 -37.34 -23.72 13.53
N ARG A 12 -36.90 -23.29 14.74
CA ARG A 12 -35.92 -24.00 15.61
C ARG A 12 -35.60 -23.23 16.91
N GLU A 13 -34.94 -23.87 17.87
CA GLU A 13 -34.22 -23.16 18.93
C GLU A 13 -33.17 -22.17 18.36
N SER A 14 -33.07 -21.00 18.97
CA SER A 14 -32.18 -19.94 18.50
C SER A 14 -31.63 -19.07 19.64
N GLU A 15 -30.84 -18.05 19.27
CA GLU A 15 -30.36 -17.02 20.19
C GLU A 15 -31.47 -16.17 20.80
N ARG A 16 -32.69 -16.24 20.24
CA ARG A 16 -33.85 -15.47 20.71
C ARG A 16 -35.01 -16.33 21.14
N VAL A 17 -34.95 -17.66 20.99
CA VAL A 17 -36.09 -18.54 21.28
C VAL A 17 -35.61 -19.76 22.07
N GLU A 18 -36.21 -19.97 23.24
CA GLU A 18 -36.05 -21.15 24.09
C GLU A 18 -37.38 -21.92 24.14
N TRP A 19 -37.35 -23.23 23.88
CA TRP A 19 -38.53 -24.09 23.94
C TRP A 19 -38.47 -25.00 25.18
N LYS A 20 -39.56 -25.11 25.92
CA LYS A 20 -39.69 -26.05 27.06
C LYS A 20 -41.01 -26.81 27.00
N GLU A 21 -40.94 -28.13 26.99
CA GLU A 21 -42.11 -29.00 26.85
C GLU A 21 -43.02 -29.00 28.10
N ASN A 22 -42.50 -29.43 29.25
CA ASN A 22 -43.30 -29.59 30.48
C ASN A 22 -42.86 -28.68 31.65
N VAL A 23 -41.83 -27.85 31.43
CA VAL A 23 -41.21 -26.93 32.41
C VAL A 23 -41.07 -27.59 33.79
N ALA A 24 -40.10 -28.49 33.95
CA ALA A 24 -39.82 -29.11 35.26
C ALA A 24 -38.95 -28.22 36.18
N ASP A 25 -38.22 -27.26 35.61
CA ASP A 25 -37.21 -26.44 36.28
C ASP A 25 -37.48 -24.94 36.06
N ILE A 26 -38.13 -24.29 37.04
CA ILE A 26 -38.37 -22.85 37.04
C ILE A 26 -37.06 -22.05 37.16
N PRO A 27 -36.09 -22.40 38.03
CA PRO A 27 -34.77 -21.77 38.03
C PRO A 27 -34.11 -21.66 36.65
N ASP A 28 -34.20 -22.70 35.81
CA ASP A 28 -33.67 -22.67 34.44
C ASP A 28 -34.37 -21.63 33.54
N LEU A 29 -35.70 -21.52 33.64
CA LEU A 29 -36.44 -20.47 32.95
C LEU A 29 -36.03 -19.07 33.42
N VAL A 30 -35.83 -18.88 34.72
CA VAL A 30 -35.40 -17.59 35.29
C VAL A 30 -33.99 -17.23 34.83
N ARG A 31 -33.07 -18.20 34.73
CA ARG A 31 -31.72 -17.98 34.15
C ARG A 31 -31.82 -17.55 32.70
N THR A 32 -32.69 -18.20 31.93
CA THR A 32 -32.89 -17.87 30.52
C THR A 32 -33.55 -16.50 30.35
N ALA A 33 -34.51 -16.15 31.21
CA ALA A 33 -35.10 -14.80 31.24
C ALA A 33 -34.05 -13.74 31.60
N CYS A 34 -33.20 -14.01 32.59
CA CYS A 34 -32.07 -13.15 32.94
C CYS A 34 -31.11 -12.97 31.75
N ALA A 35 -30.79 -14.06 31.04
CA ALA A 35 -29.94 -14.05 29.86
C ALA A 35 -30.52 -13.26 28.67
N PHE A 36 -31.82 -13.40 28.40
CA PHE A 36 -32.49 -12.63 27.35
C PHE A 36 -32.61 -11.15 27.70
N ALA A 37 -32.88 -10.80 28.96
CA ALA A 37 -32.89 -9.40 29.40
C ALA A 37 -31.50 -8.74 29.29
N ASN A 38 -30.45 -9.53 29.61
CA ASN A 38 -29.06 -9.13 29.42
C ASN A 38 -28.68 -8.96 27.95
N ASP A 39 -29.38 -9.60 27.01
CA ASP A 39 -29.28 -9.37 25.57
C ASP A 39 -27.84 -9.19 25.07
N TYR A 40 -26.97 -10.12 25.44
CA TYR A 40 -25.52 -10.00 25.22
C TYR A 40 -25.14 -9.98 23.73
N SER A 41 -25.93 -10.63 22.86
CA SER A 41 -25.81 -10.56 21.40
C SER A 41 -26.50 -9.34 20.77
N ASN A 42 -27.10 -8.43 21.57
CA ASN A 42 -27.81 -7.23 21.13
C ASN A 42 -28.91 -7.50 20.08
N LEU A 43 -29.73 -8.52 20.34
CA LEU A 43 -30.80 -8.97 19.45
C LEU A 43 -32.19 -8.41 19.83
N GLY A 44 -32.26 -7.62 20.89
CA GLY A 44 -33.51 -7.03 21.39
C GLY A 44 -34.29 -7.93 22.33
N GLY A 45 -33.62 -8.88 23.01
CA GLY A 45 -34.24 -9.82 23.93
C GLY A 45 -34.74 -11.10 23.25
N GLY A 46 -35.65 -11.82 23.91
CA GLY A 46 -36.03 -13.17 23.49
C GLY A 46 -37.39 -13.66 23.95
N TYR A 47 -37.70 -14.90 23.56
CA TYR A 47 -38.96 -15.58 23.74
C TYR A 47 -38.72 -16.91 24.45
N ILE A 48 -39.40 -17.11 25.57
CA ILE A 48 -39.45 -18.42 26.24
C ILE A 48 -40.82 -19.00 25.97
N VAL A 49 -40.87 -20.14 25.28
CA VAL A 49 -42.12 -20.79 24.89
C VAL A 49 -42.28 -22.09 25.65
N CYS A 50 -43.32 -22.15 26.49
CA CYS A 50 -43.63 -23.29 27.35
C CYS A 50 -44.83 -24.08 26.79
N GLY A 51 -44.74 -25.41 26.80
CA GLY A 51 -45.72 -26.30 26.17
C GLY A 51 -45.35 -26.72 24.75
N ALA A 52 -44.08 -26.68 24.39
CA ALA A 52 -43.60 -27.05 23.05
C ALA A 52 -42.21 -27.70 23.11
N ALA A 53 -41.98 -28.68 22.25
CA ALA A 53 -40.76 -29.50 22.21
C ALA A 53 -40.12 -29.49 20.82
N GLU A 54 -38.79 -29.51 20.77
CA GLU A 54 -38.06 -29.70 19.52
C GLU A 54 -37.98 -31.22 19.19
N LYS A 55 -38.50 -31.60 18.02
CA LYS A 55 -38.42 -32.96 17.47
C LYS A 55 -37.73 -32.93 16.11
N LYS A 56 -37.33 -34.11 15.61
CA LYS A 56 -36.92 -34.26 14.21
C LYS A 56 -38.09 -34.76 13.39
N ASP A 57 -38.30 -34.18 12.22
CA ASP A 57 -39.26 -34.69 11.25
C ASP A 57 -38.77 -36.00 10.61
N GLU A 58 -39.60 -36.60 9.76
CA GLU A 58 -39.33 -37.86 9.06
C GLU A 58 -38.08 -37.81 8.17
N HIS A 59 -37.60 -36.61 7.83
CA HIS A 59 -36.43 -36.37 6.99
C HIS A 59 -35.19 -35.94 7.81
N GLY A 60 -35.30 -35.89 9.14
CA GLY A 60 -34.21 -35.54 10.05
C GLY A 60 -34.01 -34.03 10.27
N PHE A 61 -34.87 -33.16 9.73
CA PHE A 61 -34.86 -31.72 10.01
C PHE A 61 -35.53 -31.41 11.34
N GLN A 62 -35.12 -30.30 11.98
CA GLN A 62 -35.76 -29.87 13.23
C GLN A 62 -37.18 -29.37 12.96
N SER A 63 -38.13 -29.81 13.79
CA SER A 63 -39.55 -29.46 13.75
C SER A 63 -40.04 -29.24 15.18
N VAL A 64 -41.06 -28.41 15.35
CA VAL A 64 -41.62 -28.06 16.66
C VAL A 64 -42.92 -28.83 16.88
N ASP A 65 -43.01 -29.53 18.01
CA ASP A 65 -44.22 -30.24 18.44
C ASP A 65 -44.89 -29.46 19.59
N LEU A 66 -46.13 -29.02 19.38
CA LEU A 66 -46.90 -28.23 20.35
C LEU A 66 -47.69 -29.17 21.27
N VAL A 67 -47.04 -29.61 22.35
CA VAL A 67 -47.63 -30.54 23.34
C VAL A 67 -48.76 -29.87 24.15
N GLY A 68 -48.58 -28.57 24.44
CA GLY A 68 -49.51 -27.73 25.17
C GLY A 68 -49.56 -27.99 26.68
N LEU A 69 -49.92 -26.95 27.44
CA LEU A 69 -50.07 -27.00 28.89
C LEU A 69 -51.55 -26.96 29.27
N THR A 70 -51.89 -27.67 30.35
CA THR A 70 -53.20 -27.55 31.02
C THR A 70 -53.33 -26.19 31.72
N SER A 71 -54.56 -25.71 31.92
CA SER A 71 -54.84 -24.41 32.56
C SER A 71 -54.24 -24.24 33.96
N SER A 72 -54.20 -25.29 34.78
CA SER A 72 -53.59 -25.27 36.12
C SER A 72 -52.08 -25.08 36.04
N ARG A 73 -51.42 -25.87 35.20
CA ARG A 73 -49.96 -25.80 34.99
C ARG A 73 -49.51 -24.47 34.38
N LEU A 74 -50.30 -23.92 33.46
CA LEU A 74 -50.03 -22.62 32.85
C LEU A 74 -49.98 -21.51 33.91
N ARG A 75 -51.01 -21.40 34.76
CA ARG A 75 -51.06 -20.41 35.84
C ARG A 75 -49.95 -20.59 36.86
N GLU A 76 -49.60 -21.84 37.17
CA GLU A 76 -48.49 -22.16 38.08
C GLU A 76 -47.16 -21.63 37.53
N ILE A 77 -46.83 -21.97 36.28
CA ILE A 77 -45.58 -21.54 35.63
C ILE A 77 -45.53 -20.02 35.48
N GLU A 78 -46.64 -19.40 35.05
CA GLU A 78 -46.75 -17.94 34.94
C GLU A 78 -46.50 -17.26 36.29
N GLY A 79 -47.21 -17.69 37.34
CA GLY A 79 -47.06 -17.09 38.67
C GLY A 79 -45.65 -17.26 39.24
N GLN A 80 -45.08 -18.46 39.13
CA GLN A 80 -43.73 -18.76 39.66
C GLN A 80 -42.64 -18.00 38.89
N LEU A 81 -42.69 -17.97 37.56
CA LEU A 81 -41.69 -17.26 36.76
C LEU A 81 -41.77 -15.74 37.01
N MET A 82 -42.97 -15.15 37.00
CA MET A 82 -43.16 -13.72 37.26
C MET A 82 -42.68 -13.33 38.66
N ALA A 83 -42.97 -14.15 39.69
CA ALA A 83 -42.48 -13.92 41.05
C ALA A 83 -40.95 -13.99 41.12
N HIS A 84 -40.33 -15.02 40.55
CA HIS A 84 -38.87 -15.16 40.57
C HIS A 84 -38.15 -14.10 39.75
N CYS A 85 -38.69 -13.66 38.61
CA CYS A 85 -38.13 -12.53 37.86
C CYS A 85 -38.17 -11.21 38.65
N ARG A 86 -39.17 -11.03 39.53
CA ARG A 86 -39.29 -9.85 40.40
C ARG A 86 -38.40 -9.92 41.64
N GLU A 87 -38.31 -11.09 42.27
CA GLU A 87 -37.68 -11.24 43.59
C GLU A 87 -36.21 -11.69 43.51
N LYS A 88 -35.88 -12.53 42.52
CA LYS A 88 -34.57 -13.18 42.41
C LYS A 88 -33.65 -12.56 41.35
N ILE A 89 -34.19 -11.82 40.38
CA ILE A 89 -33.37 -11.06 39.41
C ILE A 89 -33.14 -9.63 39.92
N ASP A 90 -31.91 -9.15 39.84
CA ASP A 90 -31.54 -7.78 40.22
C ASP A 90 -30.69 -7.10 39.12
N PRO A 91 -31.13 -5.93 38.59
CA PRO A 91 -32.46 -5.33 38.76
C PRO A 91 -33.60 -6.27 38.29
N PRO A 92 -34.86 -6.11 38.75
CA PRO A 92 -35.94 -7.02 38.35
C PRO A 92 -36.28 -6.90 36.86
N VAL A 93 -36.70 -8.01 36.27
CA VAL A 93 -37.18 -8.10 34.87
C VAL A 93 -38.68 -8.35 34.88
N THR A 94 -39.41 -7.69 33.98
CA THR A 94 -40.86 -7.90 33.82
C THR A 94 -41.15 -8.51 32.45
N PRO A 95 -41.33 -9.85 32.36
CA PRO A 95 -41.79 -10.50 31.14
C PRO A 95 -43.17 -10.00 30.69
N VAL A 96 -43.39 -9.94 29.38
CA VAL A 96 -44.73 -9.80 28.80
C VAL A 96 -45.24 -11.19 28.46
N VAL A 97 -46.36 -11.57 29.07
CA VAL A 97 -46.95 -12.91 28.92
C VAL A 97 -47.96 -12.89 27.77
N ARG A 98 -47.95 -13.94 26.94
CA ARG A 98 -48.98 -14.22 25.94
C ARG A 98 -49.38 -15.69 25.99
N GLU A 99 -50.66 -15.94 25.78
CA GLU A 99 -51.22 -17.28 25.67
C GLU A 99 -51.70 -17.50 24.24
N GLU A 100 -51.33 -18.63 23.65
CA GLU A 100 -51.74 -18.99 22.29
C GLU A 100 -52.48 -20.34 22.28
N ARG A 101 -53.50 -20.42 21.40
CA ARG A 101 -54.30 -21.65 21.23
C ARG A 101 -53.59 -22.61 20.28
N ILE A 102 -53.71 -23.91 20.55
CA ILE A 102 -53.21 -24.96 19.66
C ILE A 102 -54.37 -25.40 18.77
N ASP A 103 -54.16 -25.39 17.45
CA ASP A 103 -55.14 -25.90 16.50
C ASP A 103 -55.39 -27.39 16.75
N GLY A 104 -56.64 -27.76 17.02
CA GLY A 104 -57.05 -29.15 17.29
C GLY A 104 -57.00 -29.59 18.76
N ALA A 105 -56.61 -28.71 19.71
CA ALA A 105 -56.66 -28.99 21.15
C ALA A 105 -57.40 -27.89 21.93
N GLU A 106 -58.65 -28.16 22.34
CA GLU A 106 -59.50 -27.15 22.99
C GLU A 106 -59.06 -26.79 24.42
N ASP A 107 -58.49 -27.75 25.15
CA ASP A 107 -58.14 -27.68 26.58
C ASP A 107 -56.66 -27.37 26.87
N ARG A 108 -55.84 -27.23 25.81
CA ARG A 108 -54.40 -26.95 25.93
C ARG A 108 -54.01 -25.62 25.29
N ARG A 109 -53.05 -24.94 25.91
CA ARG A 109 -52.50 -23.66 25.45
C ARG A 109 -50.98 -23.66 25.54
N VAL A 110 -50.34 -22.82 24.73
CA VAL A 110 -48.91 -22.53 24.81
C VAL A 110 -48.73 -21.20 25.53
N LEU A 111 -47.77 -21.13 26.44
CA LEU A 111 -47.44 -19.92 27.20
C LEU A 111 -46.13 -19.32 26.67
N ILE A 112 -46.17 -18.04 26.30
CA ILE A 112 -45.04 -17.33 25.70
C ILE A 112 -44.66 -16.16 26.61
N PHE A 113 -43.44 -16.18 27.12
CA PHE A 113 -42.85 -15.03 27.80
C PHE A 113 -41.97 -14.26 26.82
N VAL A 114 -42.36 -13.02 26.53
CA VAL A 114 -41.54 -12.07 25.78
C VAL A 114 -40.68 -11.32 26.78
N ILE A 115 -39.37 -11.53 26.71
CA ILE A 115 -38.38 -10.90 27.57
C ILE A 115 -37.75 -9.73 26.81
N PRO A 116 -38.03 -8.47 27.19
CA PRO A 116 -37.41 -7.33 26.54
C PRO A 116 -35.93 -7.23 26.94
N SER A 117 -35.08 -6.76 26.01
CA SER A 117 -33.75 -6.31 26.40
C SER A 117 -33.83 -5.05 27.27
N THR A 118 -32.89 -4.90 28.18
CA THR A 118 -32.82 -3.71 29.07
C THR A 118 -31.46 -3.04 29.00
N GLY A 119 -31.37 -1.82 29.53
CA GLY A 119 -30.10 -1.10 29.67
C GLY A 119 -29.23 -1.55 30.86
N HIS A 120 -29.68 -2.46 31.72
CA HIS A 120 -28.95 -2.88 32.92
C HIS A 120 -28.40 -4.31 32.75
N ALA A 121 -27.31 -4.64 33.44
CA ALA A 121 -26.93 -6.04 33.58
C ALA A 121 -27.65 -6.63 34.79
N HIS A 122 -28.44 -7.65 34.50
CA HIS A 122 -29.24 -8.42 35.42
C HIS A 122 -28.44 -9.60 35.95
N SER A 123 -28.53 -9.80 37.25
CA SER A 123 -27.99 -10.96 37.95
C SER A 123 -29.15 -11.79 38.53
N TYR A 124 -28.98 -13.10 38.58
CA TYR A 124 -29.94 -14.04 39.17
C TYR A 124 -29.37 -14.61 40.46
N ARG A 125 -30.15 -14.49 41.54
CA ARG A 125 -29.84 -15.02 42.88
C ARG A 125 -30.58 -16.33 43.08
N SER A 126 -29.88 -17.46 42.99
CA SER A 126 -30.52 -18.78 43.12
C SER A 126 -30.92 -19.07 44.57
N ASP A 127 -30.00 -18.89 45.53
CA ASP A 127 -30.19 -19.08 46.98
C ASP A 127 -29.19 -18.24 47.82
N GLY A 128 -29.67 -17.33 48.68
CA GLY A 128 -28.84 -16.49 49.58
C GLY A 128 -28.22 -15.22 48.94
N LYS A 129 -27.82 -14.23 49.77
CA LYS A 129 -27.32 -12.92 49.32
C LYS A 129 -26.01 -12.97 48.49
N ASP A 130 -25.20 -14.03 48.66
CA ASP A 130 -23.88 -14.17 48.00
C ASP A 130 -23.87 -15.06 46.74
N SER A 131 -25.03 -15.49 46.22
CA SER A 131 -25.12 -16.36 45.03
C SER A 131 -25.51 -15.64 43.74
N SER A 132 -25.36 -14.31 43.67
CA SER A 132 -25.75 -13.55 42.49
C SER A 132 -24.85 -13.86 41.30
N ARG A 133 -25.44 -14.37 40.22
CA ARG A 133 -24.71 -14.76 39.00
C ARG A 133 -25.33 -14.11 37.77
N TYR A 134 -24.50 -13.69 36.85
CA TYR A 134 -24.93 -13.13 35.57
C TYR A 134 -25.05 -14.25 34.54
N TRP A 135 -26.08 -14.18 33.71
CA TRP A 135 -26.34 -15.17 32.66
C TRP A 135 -26.44 -14.47 31.31
N VAL A 136 -25.92 -15.10 30.27
CA VAL A 136 -25.99 -14.61 28.89
C VAL A 136 -26.32 -15.75 27.94
N ARG A 137 -27.01 -15.42 26.84
CA ARG A 137 -27.34 -16.37 25.79
C ARG A 137 -26.29 -16.29 24.69
N ILE A 138 -25.67 -17.42 24.34
CA ILE A 138 -24.71 -17.52 23.25
C ILE A 138 -25.12 -18.72 22.39
N GLY A 139 -25.50 -18.48 21.13
CA GLY A 139 -26.13 -19.52 20.32
C GLY A 139 -27.39 -20.06 21.00
N ARG A 140 -27.44 -21.37 21.23
CA ARG A 140 -28.58 -22.05 21.88
C ARG A 140 -28.39 -22.26 23.39
N GLU A 141 -27.29 -21.79 23.96
CA GLU A 141 -26.95 -22.09 25.35
C GLU A 141 -27.08 -20.86 26.24
N THR A 142 -27.74 -21.04 27.39
CA THR A 142 -27.71 -20.10 28.50
C THR A 142 -26.48 -20.40 29.36
N ARG A 143 -25.49 -19.49 29.35
CA ARG A 143 -24.21 -19.66 30.05
C ARG A 143 -24.03 -18.63 31.16
N GLU A 144 -23.36 -19.03 32.23
CA GLU A 144 -22.95 -18.11 33.28
C GLU A 144 -21.85 -17.19 32.74
N ALA A 145 -22.05 -15.88 32.88
CA ALA A 145 -21.05 -14.88 32.52
C ALA A 145 -20.01 -14.78 33.64
N ARG A 146 -18.78 -15.22 33.35
CA ARG A 146 -17.62 -15.14 34.24
C ARG A 146 -16.49 -14.37 33.58
N ASP A 147 -15.57 -13.83 34.38
CA ASP A 147 -14.32 -13.22 33.93
C ASP A 147 -14.51 -12.19 32.80
N ALA A 148 -13.95 -12.45 31.61
CA ALA A 148 -14.04 -11.57 30.45
C ALA A 148 -15.49 -11.38 29.96
N LEU A 149 -16.28 -12.45 29.99
CA LEU A 149 -17.68 -12.44 29.55
C LEU A 149 -18.54 -11.57 30.47
N LEU A 150 -18.30 -11.64 31.78
CA LEU A 150 -18.95 -10.76 32.75
C LEU A 150 -18.53 -9.31 32.55
N ARG A 151 -17.22 -9.05 32.42
CA ARG A 151 -16.70 -7.69 32.21
C ARG A 151 -17.29 -7.04 30.98
N GLU A 152 -17.33 -7.75 29.85
CA GLU A 152 -17.93 -7.25 28.61
C GLU A 152 -19.41 -6.91 28.79
N LEU A 153 -20.18 -7.81 29.43
CA LEU A 153 -21.58 -7.56 29.76
C LEU A 153 -21.74 -6.29 30.59
N LEU A 154 -21.01 -6.15 31.70
CA LEU A 154 -21.12 -4.99 32.60
C LEU A 154 -20.73 -3.67 31.91
N VAL A 155 -19.73 -3.69 31.01
CA VAL A 155 -19.35 -2.52 30.21
C VAL A 155 -20.43 -2.17 29.21
N SER A 156 -20.97 -3.18 28.50
CA SER A 156 -22.03 -2.97 27.50
C SER A 156 -23.31 -2.39 28.10
N LYS A 157 -23.61 -2.74 29.35
CA LYS A 157 -24.77 -2.25 30.13
C LYS A 157 -24.45 -1.02 30.99
N GLY A 158 -23.28 -0.41 30.82
CA GLY A 158 -22.89 0.83 31.51
C GLY A 158 -22.71 0.72 33.03
N GLN A 159 -22.71 -0.49 33.60
CA GLN A 159 -22.49 -0.72 35.03
C GLN A 159 -21.01 -0.73 35.41
N LEU A 160 -20.12 -0.96 34.43
CA LEU A 160 -18.68 -0.85 34.60
C LEU A 160 -18.14 0.14 33.55
N PRO A 161 -17.36 1.17 33.93
CA PRO A 161 -16.78 2.06 32.93
C PRO A 161 -15.81 1.30 32.02
N PRO A 162 -15.61 1.79 30.77
CA PRO A 162 -14.56 1.31 29.88
C PRO A 162 -13.21 1.24 30.59
N TRP A 163 -12.36 0.29 30.19
CA TRP A 163 -11.12 -0.02 30.90
C TRP A 163 -10.22 1.21 31.08
N ASP A 164 -10.12 2.05 30.05
CA ASP A 164 -9.26 3.25 30.07
C ASP A 164 -9.67 4.25 31.16
N ARG A 165 -10.95 4.30 31.54
CA ARG A 165 -11.48 5.19 32.59
C ARG A 165 -11.36 4.61 34.01
N ARG A 166 -10.94 3.36 34.18
CA ARG A 166 -10.80 2.71 35.49
C ARG A 166 -9.53 3.20 36.21
N ALA A 167 -9.50 3.04 37.53
CA ALA A 167 -8.33 3.31 38.35
C ALA A 167 -7.18 2.36 38.00
N ALA A 168 -5.97 2.89 37.84
CA ALA A 168 -4.77 2.07 37.75
C ALA A 168 -4.35 1.63 39.16
N ARG A 169 -4.63 0.37 39.51
CA ARG A 169 -4.56 -0.14 40.89
C ARG A 169 -3.16 -0.16 41.50
N ASP A 170 -2.11 -0.08 40.70
CA ASP A 170 -0.74 -0.21 41.19
C ASP A 170 0.11 1.05 40.97
N ALA A 171 -0.47 2.10 40.38
CA ALA A 171 0.23 3.35 40.09
C ALA A 171 -0.25 4.47 41.01
N ASP A 172 0.68 5.38 41.30
CA ASP A 172 0.44 6.60 42.06
C ASP A 172 0.58 7.82 41.14
N LYS A 173 0.14 9.00 41.60
CA LYS A 173 0.08 10.22 40.77
C LYS A 173 1.47 10.70 40.34
N GLU A 174 2.52 10.36 41.08
CA GLU A 174 3.91 10.71 40.81
C GLU A 174 4.47 10.04 39.53
N GLU A 175 3.80 8.98 39.05
CA GLU A 175 4.14 8.31 37.79
C GLU A 175 3.74 9.12 36.55
N ILE A 176 2.95 10.19 36.74
CA ILE A 176 2.57 11.09 35.65
C ILE A 176 3.73 12.05 35.32
N ASP A 177 4.07 12.10 34.04
CA ASP A 177 4.98 13.06 33.44
C ASP A 177 4.24 14.39 33.18
N LEU A 178 4.55 15.38 34.01
CA LEU A 178 3.98 16.72 33.93
C LEU A 178 4.38 17.46 32.64
N VAL A 179 5.52 17.12 32.03
CA VAL A 179 5.97 17.72 30.77
C VAL A 179 5.10 17.20 29.63
N ALA A 180 4.88 15.89 29.56
CA ALA A 180 4.00 15.27 28.57
C ALA A 180 2.55 15.76 28.71
N LEU A 181 2.08 15.89 29.96
CA LEU A 181 0.76 16.45 30.28
C LEU A 181 0.62 17.87 29.75
N ARG A 182 1.60 18.74 30.05
CA ARG A 182 1.59 20.15 29.63
C ARG A 182 1.62 20.29 28.11
N ASP A 183 2.52 19.59 27.41
CA ASP A 183 2.61 19.63 25.93
C ASP A 183 1.29 19.20 25.29
N THR A 184 0.68 18.12 25.81
CA THR A 184 -0.59 17.62 25.29
C THR A 184 -1.74 18.60 25.51
N PHE A 185 -1.89 19.13 26.72
CA PHE A 185 -2.95 20.09 27.04
C PHE A 185 -2.78 21.40 26.25
N GLN A 186 -1.54 21.83 26.03
CA GLN A 186 -1.25 23.00 25.20
C GLN A 186 -1.66 22.77 23.74
N ARG A 187 -1.34 21.61 23.15
CA ARG A 187 -1.75 21.26 21.77
C ARG A 187 -3.27 21.14 21.62
N MET A 188 -3.95 20.68 22.65
CA MET A 188 -5.42 20.56 22.67
C MET A 188 -6.13 21.89 22.95
N GLY A 189 -5.40 22.94 23.31
CA GLY A 189 -5.98 24.23 23.73
C GLY A 189 -6.67 24.17 25.10
N LEU A 190 -6.31 23.20 25.95
CA LEU A 190 -6.84 23.02 27.31
C LEU A 190 -5.92 23.61 28.39
N TRP A 191 -4.72 24.05 28.02
CA TRP A 191 -3.75 24.63 28.96
C TRP A 191 -4.15 26.07 29.35
N ASP A 192 -4.26 26.31 30.66
CA ASP A 192 -4.43 27.65 31.23
C ASP A 192 -3.12 28.13 31.88
N PRO A 193 -2.45 29.16 31.33
CA PRO A 193 -1.22 29.70 31.89
C PRO A 193 -1.36 30.28 33.31
N GLN A 194 -2.58 30.55 33.78
CA GLN A 194 -2.84 31.09 35.12
C GLN A 194 -2.90 30.01 36.20
N ARG A 195 -2.90 28.73 35.82
CA ARG A 195 -3.00 27.58 36.73
C ARG A 195 -1.67 26.83 36.85
N SER A 196 -1.46 26.18 37.99
CA SER A 196 -0.33 25.25 38.12
C SER A 196 -0.64 23.97 37.35
N ILE A 197 0.39 23.29 36.84
CA ILE A 197 0.20 22.01 36.11
C ILE A 197 -0.39 20.93 37.03
N GLU A 198 -0.06 20.99 38.32
CA GLU A 198 -0.58 20.10 39.37
C GLU A 198 -2.08 20.29 39.61
N ASP A 199 -2.65 21.46 39.31
CA ASP A 199 -4.08 21.70 39.47
C ASP A 199 -4.91 20.84 38.52
N PHE A 200 -4.32 20.41 37.39
CA PHE A 200 -4.95 19.50 36.43
C PHE A 200 -4.85 18.03 36.89
N LEU A 201 -3.93 17.68 37.80
CA LEU A 201 -3.83 16.37 38.44
C LEU A 201 -4.77 16.27 39.64
N SER A 202 -6.07 16.33 39.37
CA SER A 202 -7.11 16.24 40.39
C SER A 202 -8.09 15.10 40.10
N SER A 203 -8.72 14.57 41.15
CA SER A 203 -9.89 13.69 41.02
C SER A 203 -11.22 14.42 40.86
N LYS A 204 -11.22 15.77 40.95
CA LYS A 204 -12.44 16.57 41.00
C LYS A 204 -12.81 17.20 39.66
N GLU A 205 -11.82 17.59 38.87
CA GLU A 205 -12.04 18.32 37.63
C GLU A 205 -11.94 17.41 36.42
N ALA A 206 -13.04 17.30 35.68
CA ALA A 206 -13.08 16.54 34.44
C ALA A 206 -12.27 17.26 33.36
N VAL A 207 -11.55 16.50 32.53
CA VAL A 207 -10.79 17.08 31.40
C VAL A 207 -11.75 17.69 30.37
N SER A 208 -12.93 17.09 30.19
CA SER A 208 -14.02 17.64 29.36
C SER A 208 -15.37 17.06 29.81
N PRO A 209 -16.52 17.53 29.28
CA PRO A 209 -17.83 16.93 29.59
C PRO A 209 -17.93 15.43 29.30
N PHE A 210 -17.06 14.89 28.44
CA PHE A 210 -17.07 13.50 28.02
C PHE A 210 -15.87 12.69 28.56
N VAL A 211 -14.92 13.33 29.24
CA VAL A 211 -13.70 12.68 29.75
C VAL A 211 -13.57 12.96 31.24
N PRO A 212 -13.56 11.91 32.09
CA PRO A 212 -13.49 12.10 33.54
C PRO A 212 -12.15 12.71 33.97
N PRO A 213 -12.02 13.09 35.26
CA PRO A 213 -10.77 13.61 35.81
C PRO A 213 -9.59 12.65 35.60
N LEU A 214 -8.37 13.19 35.49
CA LEU A 214 -7.15 12.39 35.29
C LEU A 214 -6.92 11.40 36.43
N LEU A 215 -7.31 11.79 37.65
CA LEU A 215 -7.24 10.95 38.83
C LEU A 215 -8.63 10.45 39.25
N THR A 216 -8.64 9.48 40.15
CA THR A 216 -9.85 8.96 40.79
C THR A 216 -9.57 8.70 42.26
N PRO A 217 -10.54 8.89 43.16
CA PRO A 217 -10.38 8.50 44.55
C PRO A 217 -10.22 6.97 44.65
N ASP A 218 -9.39 6.51 45.57
CA ASP A 218 -9.19 5.11 45.93
C ASP A 218 -9.25 4.96 47.45
N GLU A 219 -10.15 4.09 47.93
CA GLU A 219 -10.37 3.90 49.36
C GLU A 219 -9.08 3.35 50.02
N GLY A 220 -8.52 4.14 50.94
CA GLY A 220 -7.31 3.78 51.69
C GLY A 220 -5.97 4.19 51.07
N ARG A 221 -5.93 4.69 49.82
CA ARG A 221 -4.69 5.15 49.16
C ARG A 221 -4.73 6.57 48.59
N GLY A 222 -5.85 7.29 48.73
CA GLY A 222 -5.96 8.70 48.32
C GLY A 222 -6.43 8.84 46.88
N GLU A 223 -5.64 9.50 46.03
CA GLU A 223 -5.95 9.69 44.61
C GLU A 223 -5.01 8.87 43.73
N ARG A 224 -5.57 8.26 42.67
CA ARG A 224 -4.83 7.43 41.72
C ARG A 224 -5.09 7.81 40.29
N PRO A 225 -4.09 7.65 39.39
CA PRO A 225 -4.32 7.89 37.99
C PRO A 225 -5.32 6.88 37.41
N ARG A 226 -6.12 7.34 36.46
CA ARG A 226 -6.89 6.44 35.59
C ARG A 226 -5.96 5.82 34.55
N ASN A 227 -6.36 4.68 34.00
CA ASN A 227 -5.56 3.96 33.00
C ASN A 227 -5.22 4.81 31.76
N PHE A 228 -6.16 5.62 31.27
CA PHE A 228 -5.89 6.53 30.14
C PHE A 228 -4.85 7.59 30.49
N SER A 229 -4.84 8.09 31.73
CA SER A 229 -3.87 9.08 32.22
C SER A 229 -2.47 8.50 32.22
N LEU A 230 -2.31 7.24 32.65
CA LEU A 230 -1.02 6.55 32.55
C LEU A 230 -0.62 6.30 31.10
N LEU A 231 -1.53 5.89 30.22
CA LEU A 231 -1.17 5.62 28.83
C LEU A 231 -0.69 6.87 28.08
N LEU A 232 -1.29 8.02 28.36
CA LEU A 232 -0.98 9.28 27.71
C LEU A 232 0.22 10.00 28.35
N PHE A 233 0.37 9.89 29.67
CA PHE A 233 1.31 10.73 30.43
C PHE A 233 2.21 9.94 31.37
N GLY A 234 2.17 8.61 31.40
CA GLY A 234 2.97 7.82 32.33
C GLY A 234 4.45 7.76 31.95
N ARG A 235 5.33 7.77 32.96
CA ARG A 235 6.79 7.61 32.79
C ARG A 235 7.19 6.15 32.55
N ASN A 236 6.63 5.22 33.32
CA ASN A 236 6.97 3.79 33.30
C ASN A 236 5.74 2.93 32.96
N ILE A 237 5.12 3.16 31.81
CA ILE A 237 3.84 2.52 31.43
C ILE A 237 3.93 1.00 31.45
N LEU A 238 5.02 0.42 30.92
CA LEU A 238 5.20 -1.04 30.84
C LEU A 238 5.27 -1.74 32.20
N LYS A 239 5.57 -1.02 33.29
CA LYS A 239 5.51 -1.57 34.65
C LYS A 239 4.06 -1.90 35.04
N TYR A 240 3.11 -1.09 34.60
CA TYR A 240 1.71 -1.18 34.97
C TYR A 240 0.85 -1.84 33.88
N ILE A 241 1.24 -1.68 32.62
CA ILE A 241 0.52 -2.19 31.45
C ILE A 241 1.59 -2.78 30.48
N PRO A 242 2.07 -4.01 30.72
CA PRO A 242 3.21 -4.58 29.98
C PRO A 242 3.01 -4.67 28.46
N GLY A 243 1.78 -4.92 28.01
CA GLY A 243 1.44 -4.97 26.59
C GLY A 243 1.33 -3.61 25.89
N ALA A 244 1.45 -2.48 26.60
CA ALA A 244 1.27 -1.13 26.03
C ALA A 244 2.51 -0.62 25.27
N HIS A 245 2.94 -1.36 24.26
CA HIS A 245 3.96 -0.96 23.31
C HIS A 245 3.60 -1.42 21.88
N ILE A 246 4.31 -0.87 20.90
CA ILE A 246 4.16 -1.26 19.49
C ILE A 246 5.45 -1.95 19.04
N VAL A 247 5.30 -3.13 18.44
CA VAL A 247 6.40 -3.81 17.76
C VAL A 247 6.28 -3.54 16.27
N PHE A 248 7.28 -2.86 15.71
CA PHE A 248 7.40 -2.59 14.29
C PHE A 248 8.40 -3.55 13.66
N SER A 249 8.05 -4.20 12.55
CA SER A 249 8.90 -5.18 11.88
C SER A 249 8.88 -4.98 10.36
N VAL A 250 10.05 -5.00 9.74
CA VAL A 250 10.19 -4.90 8.27
C VAL A 250 10.77 -6.19 7.73
N TYR A 251 10.01 -6.83 6.83
CA TYR A 251 10.43 -7.97 6.04
C TYR A 251 10.62 -7.52 4.59
N ARG A 252 11.76 -7.85 3.98
CA ARG A 252 12.03 -7.48 2.59
C ARG A 252 11.34 -8.43 1.60
N GLY A 253 10.90 -9.60 2.09
CA GLY A 253 10.08 -10.59 1.38
C GLY A 253 8.56 -10.43 1.56
N LYS A 254 7.81 -11.45 1.14
CA LYS A 254 6.33 -11.52 1.25
C LYS A 254 5.85 -12.28 2.48
N ASP A 255 6.75 -12.97 3.16
CA ASP A 255 6.46 -13.81 4.31
C ASP A 255 7.51 -13.61 5.41
N ARG A 256 7.33 -14.34 6.50
CA ARG A 256 8.21 -14.30 7.67
C ARG A 256 9.33 -15.35 7.61
N SER A 257 9.57 -15.97 6.45
CA SER A 257 10.61 -17.00 6.29
C SER A 257 12.01 -16.40 6.19
N GLU A 258 12.12 -15.10 5.89
CA GLU A 258 13.40 -14.41 5.86
C GLU A 258 14.05 -14.37 7.27
N PRO A 259 15.32 -14.78 7.41
CA PRO A 259 15.99 -14.84 8.71
C PRO A 259 16.33 -13.46 9.29
N THR A 260 16.29 -12.40 8.48
CA THR A 260 16.68 -11.04 8.87
C THR A 260 15.49 -10.09 8.72
N ALA A 261 14.79 -9.85 9.83
CA ALA A 261 13.79 -8.78 9.94
C ALA A 261 14.36 -7.64 10.77
N GLU A 262 14.20 -6.41 10.30
CA GLU A 262 14.48 -5.22 11.12
C GLU A 262 13.33 -5.05 12.11
N ARG A 263 13.62 -5.06 13.41
CA ARG A 263 12.60 -4.96 14.46
C ARG A 263 12.88 -3.80 15.39
N TYR A 264 11.86 -2.99 15.63
CA TYR A 264 11.90 -1.83 16.52
C TYR A 264 10.77 -1.95 17.53
N GLU A 265 11.10 -1.73 18.80
CA GLU A 265 10.12 -1.67 19.88
C GLU A 265 9.87 -0.21 20.24
N MET A 266 8.65 0.24 19.99
CA MET A 266 8.24 1.61 20.26
C MET A 266 7.57 1.66 21.62
N ILE A 267 8.36 2.13 22.60
CA ILE A 267 7.97 2.30 24.00
C ILE A 267 7.80 3.80 24.34
N GLY A 268 7.16 4.08 25.46
CA GLY A 268 6.82 5.43 25.94
C GLY A 268 5.31 5.63 26.02
N ASN A 269 4.84 6.87 26.12
CA ASN A 269 3.40 7.14 26.06
C ASN A 269 2.82 6.88 24.66
N VAL A 270 1.51 6.63 24.61
CA VAL A 270 0.84 6.22 23.36
C VAL A 270 0.88 7.29 22.27
N VAL A 271 1.03 8.58 22.63
CA VAL A 271 1.17 9.68 21.68
C VAL A 271 2.53 9.60 20.97
N ASP A 272 3.60 9.41 21.72
CA ASP A 272 4.96 9.26 21.19
C ASP A 272 5.11 7.97 20.39
N GLN A 273 4.54 6.86 20.87
CA GLN A 273 4.49 5.61 20.12
C GLN A 273 3.80 5.81 18.76
N THR A 274 2.66 6.52 18.74
CA THR A 274 1.93 6.82 17.49
C THR A 274 2.78 7.63 16.51
N ARG A 275 3.43 8.71 16.97
CA ARG A 275 4.29 9.55 16.12
C ARG A 275 5.43 8.74 15.52
N LYS A 276 6.17 7.99 16.34
CA LYS A 276 7.29 7.15 15.90
C LYS A 276 6.86 6.11 14.85
N VAL A 277 5.71 5.45 15.04
CA VAL A 277 5.20 4.47 14.07
C VAL A 277 4.85 5.15 12.76
N ILE A 278 4.15 6.28 12.79
CA ILE A 278 3.76 7.01 11.57
C ILE A 278 4.99 7.49 10.82
N GLU A 279 5.99 8.04 11.50
CA GLU A 279 7.25 8.46 10.90
C GLU A 279 7.97 7.29 10.20
N GLN A 280 8.06 6.14 10.88
CA GLN A 280 8.67 4.94 10.31
C GLN A 280 7.87 4.37 9.13
N LEU A 281 6.53 4.36 9.22
CA LEU A 281 5.66 3.95 8.12
C LEU A 281 5.81 4.88 6.92
N ASN A 282 5.89 6.19 7.14
CA ASN A 282 6.11 7.16 6.06
C ASN A 282 7.45 6.91 5.37
N ALA A 283 8.52 6.66 6.14
CA ALA A 283 9.83 6.32 5.57
C ALA A 283 9.76 5.05 4.69
N GLU A 284 9.08 4.00 5.14
CA GLU A 284 8.92 2.75 4.37
C GLU A 284 7.89 2.87 3.23
N ALA A 285 6.95 3.82 3.30
CA ALA A 285 5.92 4.05 2.30
C ALA A 285 6.46 4.70 1.02
N TYR A 286 7.60 5.38 1.05
CA TYR A 286 8.19 5.97 -0.16
C TYR A 286 9.17 5.03 -0.87
N VAL A 287 9.36 5.22 -2.19
CA VAL A 287 10.25 4.36 -3.03
C VAL A 287 11.26 5.16 -3.83
N ALA A 288 10.88 6.34 -4.32
CA ALA A 288 11.71 7.12 -5.22
C ALA A 288 11.74 8.57 -4.78
N TYR A 289 12.94 9.04 -4.52
CA TYR A 289 13.29 10.45 -4.65
C TYR A 289 13.58 10.67 -6.12
N ASP A 290 12.79 11.52 -6.77
CA ASP A 290 13.22 12.09 -8.04
C ASP A 290 14.48 12.92 -7.76
N LYS A 291 15.54 12.76 -8.55
CA LYS A 291 16.81 13.48 -8.30
C LYS A 291 16.66 14.99 -8.51
N GLU A 292 15.59 15.43 -9.16
CA GLU A 292 15.29 16.84 -9.45
C GLU A 292 14.15 17.43 -8.59
N SER A 293 13.41 16.61 -7.83
CA SER A 293 12.32 17.08 -6.95
C SER A 293 12.61 16.73 -5.48
N ALA A 294 12.50 17.74 -4.61
CA ALA A 294 12.60 17.58 -3.16
C ALA A 294 11.40 16.83 -2.53
N VAL A 295 10.40 16.45 -3.33
CA VAL A 295 9.19 15.73 -2.88
C VAL A 295 9.19 14.31 -3.46
N PRO A 296 8.96 13.26 -2.64
CA PRO A 296 8.81 11.90 -3.15
C PRO A 296 7.58 11.81 -4.07
N ASN A 297 7.80 11.56 -5.36
CA ASN A 297 6.72 11.67 -6.36
C ASN A 297 5.70 10.50 -6.33
N GLN A 298 5.97 9.40 -5.60
CA GLN A 298 5.05 8.24 -5.55
C GLN A 298 5.08 7.50 -4.21
N SER A 299 3.94 7.46 -3.50
CA SER A 299 3.75 6.67 -2.28
C SER A 299 3.29 5.23 -2.59
N LYS A 300 3.77 4.25 -1.80
CA LYS A 300 3.31 2.84 -1.79
C LYS A 300 1.92 2.67 -1.24
N TYR A 301 1.59 3.51 -0.26
CA TYR A 301 0.37 3.45 0.51
C TYR A 301 -0.14 4.87 0.75
N PRO A 302 -1.46 5.10 0.81
CA PRO A 302 -1.99 6.38 1.25
C PRO A 302 -1.57 6.62 2.71
N ILE A 303 -0.86 7.72 2.97
CA ILE A 303 -0.39 8.08 4.32
C ILE A 303 -1.57 8.17 5.30
N ARG A 304 -2.70 8.71 4.82
CA ARG A 304 -3.93 8.82 5.60
C ARG A 304 -4.51 7.47 5.99
N ALA A 305 -4.45 6.46 5.10
CA ALA A 305 -4.89 5.10 5.42
C ALA A 305 -4.00 4.45 6.49
N LEU A 306 -2.67 4.63 6.36
CA LEU A 306 -1.70 4.13 7.33
C LEU A 306 -1.90 4.75 8.72
N GLN A 307 -1.99 6.08 8.79
CA GLN A 307 -2.23 6.82 10.02
C GLN A 307 -3.52 6.36 10.71
N GLU A 308 -4.62 6.31 9.95
CA GLU A 308 -5.92 5.91 10.49
C GLU A 308 -5.91 4.46 10.98
N ALA A 309 -5.24 3.54 10.27
CA ALA A 309 -5.12 2.15 10.70
C ALA A 309 -4.29 2.00 11.99
N VAL A 310 -3.20 2.76 12.15
CA VAL A 310 -2.38 2.77 13.37
C VAL A 310 -3.17 3.32 14.55
N VAL A 311 -3.85 4.45 14.36
CA VAL A 311 -4.64 5.08 15.43
C VAL A 311 -5.78 4.17 15.86
N ASN A 312 -6.49 3.54 14.91
CA ASN A 312 -7.52 2.56 15.24
C ASN A 312 -6.96 1.36 16.01
N ALA A 313 -5.77 0.88 15.65
CA ALA A 313 -5.13 -0.22 16.36
C ALA A 313 -4.76 0.13 17.81
N ILE A 314 -4.44 1.39 18.12
CA ILE A 314 -4.08 1.87 19.47
C ILE A 314 -5.33 2.20 20.29
N VAL A 315 -6.31 2.88 19.68
CA VAL A 315 -7.54 3.34 20.35
C VAL A 315 -8.48 2.19 20.65
N HIS A 316 -8.56 1.18 19.77
CA HIS A 316 -9.43 0.02 19.96
C HIS A 316 -8.71 -1.20 20.55
N ARG A 317 -7.46 -1.04 21.00
CA ARG A 317 -6.70 -2.11 21.65
C ARG A 317 -7.37 -2.57 22.94
N ASP A 318 -7.37 -3.88 23.17
CA ASP A 318 -7.60 -4.44 24.50
C ASP A 318 -6.32 -4.32 25.35
N TYR A 319 -6.32 -3.36 26.28
CA TYR A 319 -5.19 -3.13 27.17
C TYR A 319 -5.12 -4.08 28.37
N GLU A 320 -6.12 -4.95 28.58
CA GLU A 320 -6.04 -6.02 29.57
C GLU A 320 -5.17 -7.20 29.07
N VAL A 321 -4.90 -7.27 27.76
CA VAL A 321 -4.08 -8.32 27.14
C VAL A 321 -2.61 -7.92 27.11
N ASP A 322 -1.72 -8.80 27.58
CA ASP A 322 -0.28 -8.63 27.52
C ASP A 322 0.31 -9.02 26.14
N GLN A 323 -0.15 -8.33 25.09
CA GLN A 323 0.42 -8.46 23.75
C GLN A 323 0.54 -7.07 23.10
N PRO A 324 1.64 -6.75 22.42
CA PRO A 324 1.77 -5.46 21.75
C PRO A 324 0.91 -5.38 20.49
N VAL A 325 0.65 -4.15 20.06
CA VAL A 325 0.24 -3.92 18.66
C VAL A 325 1.43 -4.28 17.78
N ARG A 326 1.20 -5.05 16.71
CA ARG A 326 2.24 -5.43 15.76
C ARG A 326 2.00 -4.73 14.44
N VAL A 327 2.96 -3.93 14.00
CA VAL A 327 2.99 -3.31 12.69
C VAL A 327 4.05 -4.01 11.86
N THR A 328 3.63 -4.80 10.89
CA THR A 328 4.52 -5.60 10.04
C THR A 328 4.46 -5.08 8.61
N VAL A 329 5.57 -4.57 8.12
CA VAL A 329 5.74 -4.13 6.73
C VAL A 329 6.34 -5.30 5.96
N PHE A 330 5.59 -5.79 4.98
CA PHE A 330 6.08 -6.70 3.96
C PHE A 330 6.38 -5.92 2.68
N SER A 331 7.03 -6.62 1.77
CA SER A 331 7.28 -6.10 0.44
C SER A 331 5.98 -5.72 -0.31
N ASP A 332 4.87 -6.43 -0.12
CA ASP A 332 3.63 -6.21 -0.89
C ASP A 332 2.45 -5.68 -0.07
N ARG A 333 2.57 -5.55 1.25
CA ARG A 333 1.51 -5.07 2.14
C ARG A 333 2.04 -4.59 3.48
N VAL A 334 1.21 -3.85 4.20
CA VAL A 334 1.38 -3.56 5.63
C VAL A 334 0.29 -4.28 6.41
N GLU A 335 0.67 -4.99 7.48
CA GLU A 335 -0.24 -5.63 8.42
C GLU A 335 -0.17 -4.90 9.77
N ILE A 336 -1.30 -4.39 10.25
CA ILE A 336 -1.42 -3.74 11.56
C ILE A 336 -2.35 -4.60 12.41
N ALA A 337 -1.77 -5.36 13.33
CA ALA A 337 -2.48 -6.29 14.20
C ALA A 337 -2.65 -5.69 15.60
N SER A 338 -3.90 -5.52 16.02
CA SER A 338 -4.27 -5.05 17.35
C SER A 338 -4.78 -6.20 18.22
N PRO A 339 -4.30 -6.33 19.47
CA PRO A 339 -4.86 -7.25 20.46
C PRO A 339 -6.31 -6.90 20.82
N GLY A 340 -7.14 -7.92 20.97
CA GLY A 340 -8.57 -7.79 21.27
C GLY A 340 -9.44 -8.36 20.16
N ALA A 341 -10.64 -8.83 20.53
CA ALA A 341 -11.64 -9.27 19.57
C ALA A 341 -12.48 -8.07 19.08
N LEU A 342 -13.09 -8.21 17.89
CA LEU A 342 -14.11 -7.27 17.46
C LEU A 342 -15.27 -7.29 18.48
N PRO A 343 -15.70 -6.13 19.04
CA PRO A 343 -16.82 -6.09 19.98
C PRO A 343 -18.08 -6.73 19.38
N ARG A 344 -18.77 -7.59 20.13
CA ARG A 344 -19.94 -8.34 19.62
C ARG A 344 -21.10 -7.47 19.15
N ALA A 345 -21.21 -6.26 19.68
CA ALA A 345 -22.19 -5.27 19.25
C ALA A 345 -21.95 -4.80 17.80
N ILE A 346 -20.77 -5.05 17.23
CA ILE A 346 -20.41 -4.69 15.88
C ILE A 346 -20.58 -5.90 14.97
N ASP A 347 -21.47 -5.77 13.98
CA ASP A 347 -21.62 -6.77 12.93
C ASP A 347 -20.35 -6.81 12.05
N GLU A 348 -19.80 -8.01 11.88
CA GLU A 348 -18.54 -8.23 11.17
C GLU A 348 -18.63 -7.87 9.67
N GLU A 349 -19.75 -8.16 9.02
CA GLU A 349 -19.96 -7.85 7.60
C GLU A 349 -20.05 -6.34 7.38
N ARG A 350 -20.77 -5.64 8.24
CA ARG A 350 -20.83 -4.18 8.28
C ARG A 350 -19.49 -3.56 8.63
N PHE A 351 -18.71 -4.16 9.53
CA PHE A 351 -17.36 -3.70 9.84
C PHE A 351 -16.45 -3.76 8.62
N ARG A 352 -16.39 -4.92 7.96
CA ARG A 352 -15.58 -5.12 6.75
C ARG A 352 -15.96 -4.18 5.60
N SER A 353 -17.24 -3.79 5.50
CA SER A 353 -17.74 -2.85 4.49
C SER A 353 -17.68 -1.37 4.92
N GLY A 354 -17.18 -1.06 6.12
CA GLY A 354 -17.11 0.31 6.64
C GLY A 354 -18.48 0.91 6.99
N ARG A 355 -19.49 0.08 7.23
CA ARG A 355 -20.87 0.48 7.57
C ARG A 355 -21.25 0.18 9.03
N ALA A 356 -20.28 -0.27 9.83
CA ALA A 356 -20.47 -0.53 11.24
C ALA A 356 -20.84 0.76 12.00
N ALA A 357 -21.67 0.60 13.03
CA ALA A 357 -21.94 1.69 13.96
C ALA A 357 -20.65 2.09 14.70
N PRO A 358 -20.46 3.38 15.02
CA PRO A 358 -19.29 3.81 15.78
C PRO A 358 -19.32 3.21 17.18
N PHE A 359 -18.24 2.53 17.56
CA PHE A 359 -18.07 1.97 18.90
C PHE A 359 -16.63 2.13 19.35
N TRP A 360 -16.41 2.82 20.47
CA TRP A 360 -15.07 3.17 20.97
C TRP A 360 -14.76 2.34 22.21
N GLN A 361 -13.78 1.44 22.10
CA GLN A 361 -13.39 0.57 23.21
C GLN A 361 -12.72 1.35 24.34
N ASN A 362 -11.85 2.31 24.00
CA ASN A 362 -11.21 3.22 24.94
C ASN A 362 -11.67 4.66 24.63
N GLN A 363 -12.76 5.08 25.29
CA GLN A 363 -13.45 6.34 24.96
C GLN A 363 -12.65 7.59 25.31
N ALA A 364 -11.90 7.58 26.43
CA ALA A 364 -11.05 8.70 26.79
C ALA A 364 -9.87 8.80 25.81
N LEU A 365 -9.20 7.69 25.49
CA LEU A 365 -8.12 7.69 24.48
C LEU A 365 -8.59 8.24 23.15
N ALA A 366 -9.74 7.78 22.65
CA ALA A 366 -10.30 8.23 21.40
C ALA A 366 -10.58 9.76 21.38
N TYR A 367 -11.06 10.33 22.50
CA TYR A 367 -11.20 11.79 22.64
C TYR A 367 -9.86 12.51 22.49
N PHE A 368 -8.82 12.06 23.19
CA PHE A 368 -7.49 12.66 23.11
C PHE A 368 -6.91 12.56 21.69
N PHE A 369 -7.01 11.40 21.04
CA PHE A 369 -6.51 11.21 19.67
C PHE A 369 -7.27 12.04 18.63
N SER A 370 -8.57 12.23 18.81
CA SER A 370 -9.37 13.13 17.97
C SER A 370 -8.94 14.60 18.16
N LYS A 371 -8.78 15.05 19.42
CA LYS A 371 -8.37 16.44 19.72
C LYS A 371 -6.93 16.75 19.33
N LEU A 372 -6.04 15.77 19.39
CA LEU A 372 -4.66 15.88 18.90
C LEU A 372 -4.54 15.78 17.37
N GLN A 373 -5.68 15.70 16.65
CA GLN A 373 -5.74 15.59 15.19
C GLN A 373 -5.04 14.34 14.63
N PHE A 374 -4.89 13.29 15.45
CA PHE A 374 -4.41 12.00 14.97
C PHE A 374 -5.53 11.18 14.30
N ALA A 375 -6.78 11.33 14.77
CA ALA A 375 -7.97 10.68 14.22
C ALA A 375 -8.99 11.70 13.68
N GLN A 376 -9.79 11.27 12.70
CA GLN A 376 -10.97 12.03 12.24
C GLN A 376 -12.17 11.91 13.20
N ALA A 377 -13.23 12.67 12.89
CA ALA A 377 -14.50 12.63 13.61
C ALA A 377 -15.15 11.23 13.62
N GLU A 378 -16.06 11.02 14.59
CA GLU A 378 -16.69 9.73 14.91
C GLU A 378 -17.18 8.93 13.69
N GLY A 379 -16.84 7.63 13.66
CA GLY A 379 -17.37 6.67 12.68
C GLY A 379 -16.76 6.74 11.28
N GLN A 380 -15.79 7.63 11.03
CA GLN A 380 -15.21 7.81 9.69
C GLN A 380 -13.90 7.04 9.45
N GLY A 381 -13.37 6.34 10.45
CA GLY A 381 -12.05 5.71 10.37
C GLY A 381 -11.94 4.62 9.29
N ILE A 382 -12.69 3.53 9.44
CA ILE A 382 -12.73 2.45 8.44
C ILE A 382 -13.16 2.96 7.05
N PRO A 383 -14.23 3.77 6.91
CA PRO A 383 -14.56 4.42 5.63
C PRO A 383 -13.41 5.22 5.02
N THR A 384 -12.65 5.96 5.83
CA THR A 384 -11.49 6.73 5.35
C THR A 384 -10.43 5.82 4.77
N ILE A 385 -10.10 4.71 5.45
CA ILE A 385 -9.12 3.75 4.95
C ILE A 385 -9.57 3.21 3.59
N ILE A 386 -10.82 2.72 3.49
CA ILE A 386 -11.37 2.19 2.24
C ILE A 386 -11.36 3.24 1.12
N ARG A 387 -11.84 4.46 1.42
CA ARG A 387 -11.93 5.56 0.44
C ARG A 387 -10.56 5.98 -0.07
N THR A 388 -9.61 6.23 0.83
CA THR A 388 -8.26 6.71 0.46
C THR A 388 -7.45 5.66 -0.29
N MET A 389 -7.60 4.37 0.04
CA MET A 389 -7.01 3.28 -0.74
C MET A 389 -7.56 3.25 -2.17
N HIS A 390 -8.88 3.42 -2.33
CA HIS A 390 -9.53 3.46 -3.64
C HIS A 390 -9.13 4.71 -4.46
N GLU A 391 -9.16 5.90 -3.86
CA GLU A 391 -8.79 7.18 -4.50
C GLU A 391 -7.36 7.15 -5.06
N GLU A 392 -6.44 6.48 -4.38
CA GLU A 392 -5.03 6.33 -4.78
C GLU A 392 -4.76 5.09 -5.64
N GLY A 393 -5.78 4.36 -6.10
CA GLY A 393 -5.61 3.19 -6.97
C GLY A 393 -4.96 1.98 -6.30
N CYS A 394 -4.95 1.91 -4.97
CA CYS A 394 -4.49 0.75 -4.23
C CYS A 394 -5.59 -0.33 -4.16
N PRO A 395 -5.24 -1.62 -4.00
CA PRO A 395 -6.23 -2.66 -3.78
C PRO A 395 -6.97 -2.41 -2.46
N PRO A 396 -8.23 -2.85 -2.32
CA PRO A 396 -9.01 -2.59 -1.12
C PRO A 396 -8.33 -3.19 0.13
N PRO A 397 -8.44 -2.53 1.30
CA PRO A 397 -7.95 -3.08 2.55
C PRO A 397 -8.72 -4.35 2.92
N SER A 398 -8.11 -5.24 3.68
CA SER A 398 -8.80 -6.40 4.26
C SER A 398 -8.65 -6.44 5.78
N PHE A 399 -9.68 -6.91 6.46
CA PHE A 399 -9.71 -7.01 7.91
C PHE A 399 -9.84 -8.47 8.32
N VAL A 400 -8.79 -9.02 8.93
CA VAL A 400 -8.76 -10.38 9.44
C VAL A 400 -9.15 -10.33 10.91
N ILE A 401 -10.31 -10.91 11.24
CA ILE A 401 -10.86 -10.93 12.60
C ILE A 401 -10.69 -12.34 13.16
N GLU A 402 -9.97 -12.44 14.27
CA GLU A 402 -9.69 -13.68 14.97
C GLU A 402 -10.15 -13.55 16.45
N PRO A 403 -10.39 -14.69 17.15
CA PRO A 403 -10.72 -14.67 18.58
C PRO A 403 -9.56 -14.09 19.41
N GLY A 404 -9.58 -12.77 19.64
CA GLY A 404 -8.58 -12.04 20.42
C GLY A 404 -7.59 -11.20 19.60
N ARG A 405 -7.77 -11.06 18.28
CA ARG A 405 -6.96 -10.18 17.45
C ARG A 405 -7.73 -9.66 16.25
N VAL A 406 -7.55 -8.38 15.92
CA VAL A 406 -8.02 -7.78 14.66
C VAL A 406 -6.82 -7.28 13.88
N THR A 407 -6.68 -7.70 12.62
CA THR A 407 -5.57 -7.30 11.74
C THR A 407 -6.11 -6.52 10.54
N CYS A 408 -5.66 -5.28 10.38
CA CYS A 408 -5.86 -4.49 9.18
C CYS A 408 -4.71 -4.75 8.20
N VAL A 409 -5.02 -5.21 7.00
CA VAL A 409 -4.06 -5.49 5.94
C VAL A 409 -4.27 -4.48 4.82
N LEU A 410 -3.22 -3.73 4.53
CA LEU A 410 -3.16 -2.69 3.50
C LEU A 410 -2.23 -3.15 2.38
N PRO A 411 -2.76 -3.58 1.21
CA PRO A 411 -1.93 -3.96 0.08
C PRO A 411 -1.23 -2.76 -0.57
N ALA A 412 -0.01 -2.95 -1.07
CA ALA A 412 0.73 -1.91 -1.78
C ALA A 412 0.09 -1.61 -3.14
N HIS A 413 0.24 -0.37 -3.62
CA HIS A 413 -0.19 -0.02 -4.98
C HIS A 413 0.50 -0.93 -6.02
N PRO A 414 -0.23 -1.49 -7.02
CA PRO A 414 0.31 -2.45 -7.99
C PRO A 414 1.54 -1.96 -8.78
N ARG A 415 1.64 -0.65 -9.08
CA ARG A 415 2.82 -0.01 -9.68
C ARG A 415 4.14 -0.36 -8.98
N HIS A 416 4.12 -0.55 -7.66
CA HIS A 416 5.33 -0.88 -6.90
C HIS A 416 5.76 -2.33 -7.05
N ALA A 417 4.83 -3.25 -7.35
CA ALA A 417 5.19 -4.60 -7.72
C ALA A 417 6.01 -4.59 -9.01
N ILE A 418 5.55 -3.84 -10.02
CA ILE A 418 6.26 -3.66 -11.30
C ILE A 418 7.62 -3.01 -11.09
N LEU A 419 7.71 -1.91 -10.32
CA LEU A 419 8.99 -1.25 -10.04
C LEU A 419 9.99 -2.17 -9.34
N ARG A 420 9.54 -3.01 -8.40
CA ARG A 420 10.39 -4.00 -7.74
C ARG A 420 10.88 -5.05 -8.74
N GLU A 421 9.97 -5.56 -9.58
CA GLU A 421 10.30 -6.56 -10.58
C GLU A 421 11.33 -6.02 -11.57
N LEU A 422 11.14 -4.80 -12.07
CA LEU A 422 12.11 -4.11 -12.93
C LEU A 422 13.46 -3.93 -12.25
N LYS A 423 13.49 -3.60 -10.95
CA LYS A 423 14.75 -3.49 -10.18
C LYS A 423 15.44 -4.85 -9.99
N ALA A 424 14.67 -5.91 -9.78
CA ALA A 424 15.21 -7.27 -9.70
C ALA A 424 15.78 -7.73 -11.05
N ILE A 425 15.11 -7.40 -12.16
CA ILE A 425 15.58 -7.63 -13.52
C ILE A 425 16.86 -6.82 -13.80
N GLU A 426 16.90 -5.55 -13.43
CA GLU A 426 18.10 -4.71 -13.59
C GLU A 426 19.30 -5.31 -12.84
N ASN A 427 19.09 -5.79 -11.61
CA ASN A 427 20.14 -6.51 -10.87
C ASN A 427 20.62 -7.76 -11.62
N LYS A 428 19.73 -8.51 -12.30
CA LYS A 428 20.11 -9.67 -13.11
C LYS A 428 21.00 -9.29 -14.30
N ILE A 429 20.67 -8.18 -14.97
CA ILE A 429 21.50 -7.63 -16.07
C ILE A 429 22.89 -7.28 -15.53
N ILE A 430 22.96 -6.60 -14.38
CA ILE A 430 24.23 -6.19 -13.75
C ILE A 430 25.13 -7.40 -13.42
N ILE A 431 24.55 -8.51 -12.94
CA ILE A 431 25.30 -9.74 -12.64
C ILE A 431 25.51 -10.65 -13.86
N GLY A 432 25.13 -10.20 -15.07
CA GLY A 432 25.34 -10.92 -16.33
C GLY A 432 24.36 -12.05 -16.64
N ARG A 433 23.22 -12.14 -15.92
CA ARG A 433 22.15 -13.11 -16.21
C ARG A 433 21.14 -12.54 -17.20
N ASN A 434 21.59 -12.16 -18.40
CA ASN A 434 20.75 -11.39 -19.32
C ASN A 434 19.63 -12.24 -19.93
N ASP A 435 19.83 -13.52 -20.27
CA ASP A 435 18.74 -14.34 -20.82
C ASP A 435 17.56 -14.48 -19.85
N GLU A 436 17.81 -14.70 -18.56
CA GLU A 436 16.77 -14.68 -17.52
C GLU A 436 16.05 -13.31 -17.45
N ALA A 437 16.81 -12.21 -17.52
CA ALA A 437 16.26 -10.86 -17.50
C ALA A 437 15.37 -10.61 -18.73
N MET A 438 15.83 -11.03 -19.92
CA MET A 438 15.10 -10.94 -21.18
C MET A 438 13.78 -11.73 -21.12
N ASN A 439 13.78 -12.95 -20.57
CA ASN A 439 12.57 -13.75 -20.36
C ASN A 439 11.53 -13.03 -19.49
N GLN A 440 11.97 -12.41 -18.39
CA GLN A 440 11.08 -11.69 -17.48
C GLN A 440 10.57 -10.37 -18.09
N LEU A 441 11.43 -9.65 -18.81
CA LEU A 441 11.05 -8.42 -19.51
C LEU A 441 10.05 -8.68 -20.63
N GLU A 442 10.21 -9.76 -21.38
CA GLU A 442 9.26 -10.14 -22.43
C GLU A 442 7.88 -10.46 -21.83
N ALA A 443 7.81 -11.17 -20.70
CA ALA A 443 6.55 -11.43 -20.02
C ALA A 443 5.87 -10.14 -19.51
N LEU A 444 6.65 -9.20 -18.96
CA LEU A 444 6.14 -7.89 -18.54
C LEU A 444 5.64 -7.05 -19.72
N LEU A 445 6.41 -7.03 -20.82
CA LEU A 445 6.09 -6.26 -22.01
C LEU A 445 4.98 -6.87 -22.86
N ASP A 446 4.75 -8.19 -22.79
CA ASP A 446 3.56 -8.82 -23.39
C ASP A 446 2.27 -8.35 -22.71
N ALA A 447 2.32 -8.04 -21.40
CA ALA A 447 1.20 -7.48 -20.65
C ALA A 447 1.05 -5.96 -20.86
N ASP A 448 2.16 -5.21 -20.91
CA ASP A 448 2.18 -3.78 -21.21
C ASP A 448 3.36 -3.42 -22.16
N PRO A 449 3.13 -3.45 -23.48
CA PRO A 449 4.19 -3.14 -24.46
C PRO A 449 4.63 -1.68 -24.47
N SER A 450 3.94 -0.81 -23.71
CA SER A 450 4.23 0.63 -23.63
C SER A 450 5.12 1.02 -22.45
N ASN A 451 5.46 0.06 -21.56
CA ASN A 451 6.29 0.30 -20.40
C ASN A 451 7.73 0.68 -20.80
N PHE A 452 8.01 1.98 -20.80
CA PHE A 452 9.28 2.54 -21.27
C PHE A 452 10.49 2.02 -20.50
N ARG A 453 10.39 1.86 -19.17
CA ARG A 453 11.52 1.37 -18.35
C ARG A 453 11.82 -0.10 -18.64
N ALA A 454 10.79 -0.91 -18.86
CA ALA A 454 10.97 -2.30 -19.29
C ALA A 454 11.60 -2.37 -20.69
N LEU A 455 11.16 -1.55 -21.64
CA LEU A 455 11.76 -1.46 -22.98
C LEU A 455 13.24 -1.05 -22.96
N GLU A 456 13.61 -0.10 -22.09
CA GLU A 456 15.00 0.33 -21.91
C GLU A 456 15.87 -0.78 -21.32
N LEU A 457 15.40 -1.47 -20.26
CA LEU A 457 16.11 -2.61 -19.69
C LEU A 457 16.23 -3.77 -20.70
N PHE A 458 15.21 -3.97 -21.54
CA PHE A 458 15.22 -5.01 -22.57
C PHE A 458 16.24 -4.70 -23.68
N SER A 459 16.34 -3.43 -24.06
CA SER A 459 17.37 -2.93 -24.97
C SER A 459 18.77 -3.15 -24.40
N GLN A 460 19.00 -2.82 -23.12
CA GLN A 460 20.28 -3.00 -22.44
C GLN A 460 20.68 -4.47 -22.30
N ALA A 461 19.75 -5.32 -21.83
CA ALA A 461 19.96 -6.76 -21.71
C ALA A 461 20.29 -7.39 -23.07
N SER A 462 19.60 -6.95 -24.13
CA SER A 462 19.85 -7.45 -25.49
C SER A 462 21.23 -7.08 -26.03
N ILE A 463 21.71 -5.87 -25.74
CA ILE A 463 23.07 -5.45 -26.11
C ILE A 463 24.11 -6.27 -25.34
N ALA A 464 23.88 -6.47 -24.03
CA ALA A 464 24.81 -7.21 -23.16
C ALA A 464 24.93 -8.70 -23.53
N GLU A 465 23.83 -9.33 -23.94
CA GLU A 465 23.82 -10.75 -24.33
C GLU A 465 24.44 -11.01 -25.71
N GLY A 466 24.49 -10.00 -26.57
CA GLY A 466 24.96 -10.15 -27.96
C GLY A 466 24.02 -10.98 -28.85
N SER A 467 22.83 -11.34 -28.37
CA SER A 467 21.79 -12.06 -29.10
C SER A 467 20.53 -11.21 -29.25
N SER A 468 20.44 -10.47 -30.35
CA SER A 468 19.40 -9.44 -30.54
C SER A 468 18.32 -9.82 -31.55
N ARG A 469 18.32 -11.07 -32.06
CA ARG A 469 17.24 -11.57 -32.93
C ARG A 469 15.91 -11.72 -32.17
N ARG A 470 15.97 -12.16 -30.90
CA ARG A 470 14.82 -12.22 -30.00
C ARG A 470 14.21 -10.83 -29.78
N PHE A 471 15.07 -9.87 -29.46
CA PHE A 471 14.68 -8.47 -29.30
C PHE A 471 14.03 -7.90 -30.56
N LEU A 472 14.63 -8.11 -31.74
CA LEU A 472 14.07 -7.67 -33.02
C LEU A 472 12.67 -8.26 -33.27
N VAL A 473 12.48 -9.56 -33.02
CA VAL A 473 11.18 -10.23 -33.19
C VAL A 473 10.13 -9.59 -32.28
N PHE A 474 10.47 -9.33 -31.01
CA PHE A 474 9.58 -8.66 -30.07
C PHE A 474 9.22 -7.24 -30.52
N ILE A 475 10.22 -6.42 -30.86
CA ILE A 475 9.99 -5.03 -31.31
C ILE A 475 9.12 -4.99 -32.57
N LYS A 476 9.34 -5.91 -33.52
CA LYS A 476 8.49 -6.03 -34.72
C LYS A 476 7.05 -6.41 -34.38
N LYS A 477 6.85 -7.36 -33.46
CA LYS A 477 5.52 -7.80 -33.00
C LYS A 477 4.72 -6.65 -32.39
N HIS A 478 5.36 -5.76 -31.64
CA HIS A 478 4.72 -4.65 -30.92
C HIS A 478 5.00 -3.26 -31.51
N LEU A 479 5.45 -3.20 -32.77
CA LEU A 479 5.95 -1.96 -33.40
C LEU A 479 4.92 -0.83 -33.38
N GLU A 480 3.65 -1.15 -33.65
CA GLU A 480 2.57 -0.16 -33.67
C GLU A 480 2.33 0.50 -32.30
N THR A 481 2.47 -0.25 -31.21
CA THR A 481 2.34 0.29 -29.85
C THR A 481 3.57 1.12 -29.50
N ILE A 482 4.77 0.56 -29.73
CA ILE A 482 6.05 1.19 -29.36
C ILE A 482 6.24 2.53 -30.08
N LYS A 483 5.94 2.60 -31.39
CA LYS A 483 6.13 3.82 -32.18
C LYS A 483 5.22 4.98 -31.72
N ASN A 484 4.10 4.66 -31.07
CA ASN A 484 3.12 5.62 -30.57
C ASN A 484 3.43 6.10 -29.13
N THR A 485 4.35 5.44 -28.41
CA THR A 485 4.80 5.87 -27.07
C THR A 485 5.40 7.27 -27.13
N SER A 486 5.04 8.22 -26.27
CA SER A 486 5.48 9.62 -26.33
C SER A 486 6.96 9.87 -26.02
N ASN A 487 7.61 8.97 -25.28
CA ASN A 487 9.00 9.11 -24.83
C ASN A 487 10.01 8.93 -25.99
N ALA A 488 10.72 10.00 -26.36
CA ALA A 488 11.69 9.98 -27.45
C ALA A 488 12.99 9.23 -27.08
N SER A 489 13.51 9.43 -25.86
CA SER A 489 14.67 8.71 -25.33
C SER A 489 14.54 7.19 -25.41
N THR A 490 13.35 6.65 -25.10
CA THR A 490 13.10 5.19 -25.19
C THR A 490 13.20 4.69 -26.64
N LEU A 491 12.64 5.42 -27.61
CA LEU A 491 12.75 5.08 -29.03
C LEU A 491 14.21 5.10 -29.51
N LEU A 492 14.99 6.09 -29.07
CA LEU A 492 16.41 6.20 -29.39
C LEU A 492 17.21 5.03 -28.79
N THR A 493 16.86 4.60 -27.58
CA THR A 493 17.50 3.45 -26.91
C THR A 493 17.22 2.14 -27.66
N ILE A 494 15.98 1.94 -28.11
CA ILE A 494 15.62 0.79 -28.94
C ILE A 494 16.36 0.83 -30.28
N SER A 495 16.43 2.00 -30.92
CA SER A 495 17.20 2.20 -32.16
C SER A 495 18.68 1.85 -31.97
N GLU A 496 19.31 2.31 -30.89
CA GLU A 496 20.70 1.99 -30.54
C GLU A 496 20.93 0.47 -30.39
N ALA A 497 20.02 -0.22 -29.70
CA ALA A 497 20.09 -1.67 -29.52
C ALA A 497 19.90 -2.45 -30.84
N LEU A 498 19.02 -1.95 -31.72
CA LEU A 498 18.83 -2.53 -33.05
C LEU A 498 20.00 -2.27 -33.99
N ILE A 499 20.66 -1.11 -33.88
CA ILE A 499 21.88 -0.81 -34.66
C ILE A 499 23.04 -1.72 -34.25
N ALA A 500 23.09 -2.15 -32.99
CA ALA A 500 24.10 -3.09 -32.53
C ALA A 500 23.99 -4.50 -33.18
N LEU A 501 22.87 -4.80 -33.87
CA LEU A 501 22.71 -5.99 -34.71
C LEU A 501 23.46 -5.84 -36.04
N ASP A 502 24.76 -6.12 -36.03
CA ASP A 502 25.55 -6.05 -37.26
C ASP A 502 25.03 -7.04 -38.32
N GLY A 503 24.85 -6.55 -39.56
CA GLY A 503 24.44 -7.36 -40.71
C GLY A 503 22.94 -7.66 -40.88
N ASP A 504 22.05 -7.23 -39.98
CA ASP A 504 20.60 -7.46 -40.13
C ASP A 504 19.89 -6.26 -40.79
N SER A 505 19.59 -6.37 -42.09
CA SER A 505 18.93 -5.31 -42.87
C SER A 505 17.57 -4.92 -42.31
N ASP A 506 16.85 -5.85 -41.68
CA ASP A 506 15.53 -5.56 -41.13
C ASP A 506 15.63 -4.82 -39.80
N ALA A 507 16.62 -5.15 -38.96
CA ALA A 507 16.91 -4.38 -37.76
C ALA A 507 17.24 -2.91 -38.09
N HIS A 508 18.04 -2.69 -39.13
CA HIS A 508 18.41 -1.33 -39.58
C HIS A 508 17.17 -0.53 -40.03
N LYS A 509 16.24 -1.14 -40.78
CA LYS A 509 15.00 -0.47 -41.22
C LYS A 509 14.13 -0.07 -40.02
N VAL A 510 13.98 -0.96 -39.03
CA VAL A 510 13.19 -0.66 -37.82
C VAL A 510 13.89 0.42 -36.98
N ALA A 511 15.21 0.34 -36.82
CA ALA A 511 16.00 1.34 -36.11
C ALA A 511 15.89 2.73 -36.74
N GLU A 512 15.96 2.81 -38.07
CA GLU A 512 15.80 4.04 -38.84
C GLU A 512 14.40 4.65 -38.64
N LEU A 513 13.36 3.81 -38.73
CA LEU A 513 11.98 4.23 -38.50
C LEU A 513 11.80 4.83 -37.09
N LEU A 514 12.23 4.10 -36.04
CA LEU A 514 12.09 4.56 -34.65
C LEU A 514 12.89 5.84 -34.39
N ASN A 515 14.09 5.95 -34.98
CA ASN A 515 14.92 7.15 -34.85
C ASN A 515 14.30 8.36 -35.56
N SER A 516 13.69 8.15 -36.73
CA SER A 516 12.96 9.21 -37.46
C SER A 516 11.75 9.71 -36.67
N ILE A 517 10.99 8.79 -36.07
CA ILE A 517 9.85 9.13 -35.21
C ILE A 517 10.31 9.89 -33.98
N ALA A 518 11.38 9.45 -33.30
CA ALA A 518 11.98 10.19 -32.19
C ALA A 518 12.41 11.60 -32.61
N GLY A 519 13.09 11.72 -33.76
CA GLY A 519 13.55 13.00 -34.34
C GLY A 519 12.43 13.96 -34.74
N SER A 520 11.19 13.50 -34.86
CA SER A 520 10.02 14.36 -35.12
C SER A 520 9.46 15.04 -33.86
N ARG A 521 9.88 14.59 -32.67
CA ARG A 521 9.40 15.06 -31.37
C ARG A 521 10.24 16.23 -30.85
N SER A 522 9.82 16.79 -29.71
CA SER A 522 10.67 17.70 -28.96
C SER A 522 11.82 16.89 -28.35
N LEU A 523 13.05 17.27 -28.67
CA LEU A 523 14.26 16.59 -28.21
C LEU A 523 15.12 17.53 -27.37
N GLU A 524 15.66 17.02 -26.27
CA GLU A 524 16.72 17.70 -25.52
C GLU A 524 18.07 17.56 -26.23
N ALA A 525 19.04 18.42 -25.90
CA ALA A 525 20.36 18.46 -26.54
C ALA A 525 21.04 17.08 -26.59
N ASN A 526 20.98 16.31 -25.49
CA ASN A 526 21.55 14.96 -25.42
C ASN A 526 20.82 13.96 -26.35
N GLU A 527 19.50 14.06 -26.45
CA GLU A 527 18.70 13.23 -27.35
C GLU A 527 18.97 13.54 -28.82
N VAL A 528 19.21 14.82 -29.16
CA VAL A 528 19.65 15.23 -30.50
C VAL A 528 21.00 14.59 -30.85
N ARG A 529 21.96 14.61 -29.92
CA ARG A 529 23.28 13.96 -30.11
C ARG A 529 23.11 12.45 -30.37
N ARG A 530 22.32 11.76 -29.55
CA ARG A 530 22.03 10.32 -29.70
C ARG A 530 21.37 10.00 -31.03
N ALA A 531 20.34 10.75 -31.41
CA ALA A 531 19.63 10.58 -32.67
C ALA A 531 20.55 10.79 -33.90
N ALA A 532 21.45 11.78 -33.85
CA ALA A 532 22.44 12.01 -34.89
C ALA A 532 23.50 10.89 -34.95
N ILE A 533 23.97 10.39 -33.81
CA ILE A 533 24.89 9.24 -33.75
C ILE A 533 24.24 7.99 -34.36
N ASN A 534 22.97 7.73 -34.07
CA ASN A 534 22.24 6.61 -34.63
C ASN A 534 22.14 6.69 -36.15
N LEU A 535 21.77 7.85 -36.71
CA LEU A 535 21.71 8.06 -38.17
C LEU A 535 23.06 7.83 -38.84
N ARG A 536 24.14 8.34 -38.23
CA ARG A 536 25.50 8.11 -38.73
C ARG A 536 25.91 6.64 -38.68
N LYS A 537 25.58 5.90 -37.61
CA LYS A 537 25.82 4.44 -37.54
C LYS A 537 25.02 3.67 -38.58
N LEU A 538 23.80 4.14 -38.91
CA LEU A 538 22.97 3.62 -40.01
C LEU A 538 23.47 4.04 -41.41
N LYS A 539 24.58 4.80 -41.51
CA LYS A 539 25.16 5.35 -42.75
C LYS A 539 24.27 6.37 -43.47
N ASP A 540 23.31 6.98 -42.76
CA ASP A 540 22.39 8.00 -43.25
C ASP A 540 22.84 9.41 -42.81
N ASP A 541 24.02 9.80 -43.29
CA ASP A 541 24.69 11.05 -42.94
C ASP A 541 23.88 12.30 -43.37
N ASP A 542 23.14 12.21 -44.47
CA ASP A 542 22.29 13.31 -44.96
C ASP A 542 21.18 13.63 -43.95
N LYS A 543 20.45 12.61 -43.47
CA LYS A 543 19.41 12.81 -42.45
C LYS A 543 19.99 13.27 -41.11
N ALA A 544 21.23 12.87 -40.78
CA ALA A 544 21.90 13.33 -39.57
C ALA A 544 22.17 14.85 -39.63
N ILE A 545 22.65 15.35 -40.77
CA ILE A 545 22.86 16.79 -41.01
C ILE A 545 21.51 17.53 -40.95
N ASP A 546 20.50 17.04 -41.67
CA ASP A 546 19.16 17.65 -41.69
C ASP A 546 18.52 17.71 -40.28
N LEU A 547 18.72 16.69 -39.45
CA LEU A 547 18.27 16.70 -38.06
C LEU A 547 18.96 17.81 -37.27
N ILE A 548 20.30 17.86 -37.30
CA ILE A 548 21.09 18.83 -36.54
C ILE A 548 20.79 20.26 -37.00
N GLU A 549 20.73 20.51 -38.31
CA GLU A 549 20.46 21.84 -38.86
C GLU A 549 19.04 22.32 -38.53
N ARG A 550 18.03 21.44 -38.61
CA ARG A 550 16.67 21.77 -38.15
C ARG A 550 16.63 22.10 -36.66
N MET A 551 17.39 21.38 -35.84
CA MET A 551 17.45 21.68 -34.40
C MET A 551 18.19 23.00 -34.12
N PHE A 552 19.26 23.32 -34.85
CA PHE A 552 19.91 24.64 -34.77
C PHE A 552 19.01 25.81 -35.19
N GLN A 553 18.09 25.58 -36.12
CA GLN A 553 17.09 26.59 -36.52
C GLN A 553 16.03 26.78 -35.44
N LYS A 554 15.56 25.69 -34.82
CA LYS A 554 14.58 25.73 -33.73
C LYS A 554 15.17 26.32 -32.44
N GLU A 555 16.39 25.92 -32.10
CA GLU A 555 17.06 26.31 -30.86
C GLU A 555 18.51 26.76 -31.16
N PRO A 556 18.73 28.07 -31.40
CA PRO A 556 20.04 28.59 -31.79
C PRO A 556 21.15 28.40 -30.75
N SER A 557 20.79 28.21 -29.47
CA SER A 557 21.72 27.90 -28.36
C SER A 557 22.53 26.62 -28.62
N LEU A 558 21.94 25.62 -29.28
CA LEU A 558 22.58 24.35 -29.59
C LEU A 558 23.77 24.50 -30.53
N ARG A 559 23.91 25.62 -31.25
CA ARG A 559 25.12 25.92 -32.04
C ARG A 559 26.38 26.11 -31.21
N ARG A 560 26.26 26.19 -29.88
CA ARG A 560 27.41 26.22 -28.95
C ARG A 560 27.80 24.81 -28.46
N ASP A 561 27.10 23.78 -28.91
CA ASP A 561 27.40 22.39 -28.59
C ASP A 561 28.50 21.84 -29.52
N ALA A 562 29.71 21.75 -28.99
CA ALA A 562 30.87 21.28 -29.75
C ALA A 562 30.68 19.87 -30.33
N MET A 563 29.97 18.97 -29.63
CA MET A 563 29.74 17.60 -30.07
C MET A 563 28.75 17.55 -31.24
N LEU A 564 27.69 18.35 -31.22
CA LEU A 564 26.74 18.44 -32.34
C LEU A 564 27.41 18.99 -33.61
N LEU A 565 28.23 20.03 -33.47
CA LEU A 565 29.02 20.58 -34.58
C LEU A 565 30.03 19.55 -35.12
N GLN A 566 30.72 18.84 -34.24
CA GLN A 566 31.64 17.77 -34.62
C GLN A 566 30.92 16.63 -35.36
N LEU A 567 29.73 16.22 -34.89
CA LEU A 567 28.92 15.20 -35.56
C LEU A 567 28.48 15.64 -36.95
N CYS A 568 28.09 16.91 -37.12
CA CYS A 568 27.74 17.50 -38.41
C CYS A 568 28.93 17.51 -39.38
N GLY A 569 30.10 17.98 -38.93
CA GLY A 569 31.33 17.98 -39.72
C GLY A 569 31.77 16.58 -40.13
N LYS A 570 31.67 15.60 -39.23
CA LYS A 570 31.96 14.19 -39.52
C LYS A 570 30.99 13.59 -40.55
N ALA A 571 29.70 13.86 -40.44
CA ALA A 571 28.70 13.42 -41.42
C ALA A 571 29.01 13.98 -42.82
N LYS A 572 29.39 15.26 -42.92
CA LYS A 572 29.80 15.90 -44.17
C LYS A 572 31.08 15.28 -44.77
N ILE A 573 32.04 14.89 -43.93
CA ILE A 573 33.21 14.11 -44.37
C ILE A 573 32.79 12.76 -44.96
N ASP A 574 31.87 12.05 -44.31
CA ASP A 574 31.40 10.75 -44.78
C ASP A 574 30.63 10.86 -46.12
N LEU A 575 29.85 11.95 -46.32
CA LEU A 575 29.28 12.28 -47.63
C LEU A 575 30.35 12.61 -48.68
N ALA A 576 31.39 13.38 -48.31
CA ALA A 576 32.51 13.66 -49.21
C ALA A 576 33.23 12.38 -49.66
N LYS A 577 33.36 11.37 -48.79
CA LYS A 577 33.90 10.05 -49.17
C LYS A 577 33.02 9.38 -50.24
N LYS A 578 31.70 9.37 -50.06
CA LYS A 578 30.75 8.85 -51.06
C LYS A 578 30.88 9.59 -52.40
N CYS A 579 31.08 10.92 -52.38
CA CYS A 579 31.35 11.71 -53.58
C CYS A 579 32.67 11.31 -54.26
N ILE A 580 33.74 11.06 -53.50
CA ILE A 580 35.04 10.62 -54.03
C ILE A 580 34.92 9.25 -54.70
N GLU A 581 34.23 8.31 -54.06
CA GLU A 581 33.94 6.99 -54.62
C GLU A 581 33.22 7.13 -55.96
N LYS A 582 32.17 7.96 -56.01
CA LYS A 582 31.41 8.19 -57.25
C LYS A 582 32.21 8.93 -58.32
N ALA A 583 33.11 9.82 -57.93
CA ALA A 583 33.98 10.54 -58.85
C ALA A 583 35.08 9.63 -59.46
N ARG A 584 35.49 8.58 -58.73
CA ARG A 584 36.49 7.59 -59.14
C ARG A 584 35.90 6.37 -59.87
N ASP A 585 34.59 6.17 -59.78
CA ASP A 585 33.82 5.15 -60.51
C ASP A 585 34.14 5.23 -62.02
N ARG A 586 34.72 4.18 -62.60
CA ARG A 586 35.16 4.20 -64.00
C ARG A 586 33.99 4.37 -64.96
N ASP A 587 32.83 3.83 -64.60
CA ASP A 587 31.65 3.74 -65.46
C ASP A 587 30.75 4.99 -65.38
N ALA A 588 31.03 5.91 -64.45
CA ALA A 588 30.25 7.14 -64.31
C ALA A 588 30.55 8.17 -65.42
N PRO A 589 29.52 8.89 -65.93
CA PRO A 589 29.66 9.98 -66.92
C PRO A 589 30.60 11.11 -66.46
N LYS A 590 31.31 11.75 -67.40
CA LYS A 590 32.28 12.83 -67.09
C LYS A 590 31.66 14.02 -66.36
N ASN A 591 30.45 14.44 -66.75
CA ASN A 591 29.71 15.52 -66.09
C ASN A 591 29.33 15.15 -64.64
N LEU A 592 28.91 13.91 -64.41
CA LEU A 592 28.59 13.40 -63.08
C LEU A 592 29.84 13.37 -62.18
N LYS A 593 30.99 12.94 -62.72
CA LYS A 593 32.28 12.96 -62.02
C LYS A 593 32.73 14.36 -61.63
N SER A 594 32.57 15.33 -62.55
CA SER A 594 32.89 16.74 -62.25
C SER A 594 32.03 17.24 -61.10
N ARG A 595 30.71 17.03 -61.19
CA ARG A 595 29.75 17.46 -60.17
C ARG A 595 29.97 16.77 -58.82
N ALA A 596 30.38 15.50 -58.81
CA ALA A 596 30.75 14.79 -57.59
C ALA A 596 32.01 15.38 -56.94
N TRP A 597 33.00 15.81 -57.72
CA TRP A 597 34.16 16.53 -57.18
C TRP A 597 33.81 17.93 -56.64
N ASP A 598 32.88 18.63 -57.28
CA ASP A 598 32.38 19.93 -56.79
C ASP A 598 31.67 19.74 -55.44
N LEU A 599 30.68 18.83 -55.36
CA LEU A 599 29.99 18.47 -54.12
C LEU A 599 30.95 18.00 -53.02
N CYS A 600 31.95 17.20 -53.36
CA CYS A 600 32.98 16.78 -52.39
C CYS A 600 33.70 17.98 -51.76
N ARG A 601 34.07 18.98 -52.57
CA ARG A 601 34.74 20.19 -52.05
C ARG A 601 33.80 21.00 -51.17
N ASP A 602 32.54 21.15 -51.58
CA ASP A 602 31.54 21.88 -50.81
C ASP A 602 31.32 21.26 -49.43
N TYR A 603 31.18 19.92 -49.37
CA TYR A 603 31.06 19.21 -48.09
C TYR A 603 32.31 19.37 -47.21
N LEU A 604 33.51 19.28 -47.77
CA LEU A 604 34.75 19.47 -47.01
C LEU A 604 34.89 20.90 -46.48
N SER A 605 34.53 21.92 -47.26
CA SER A 605 34.54 23.32 -46.81
C SER A 605 33.44 23.62 -45.78
N GLN A 606 32.31 22.91 -45.82
CA GLN A 606 31.30 22.99 -44.76
C GLN A 606 31.78 22.30 -43.48
N ALA A 607 32.38 21.11 -43.58
CA ALA A 607 32.93 20.39 -42.44
C ALA A 607 34.05 21.17 -41.74
N GLU A 608 34.90 21.87 -42.50
CA GLU A 608 35.92 22.78 -41.96
C GLU A 608 35.31 23.86 -41.05
N ARG A 609 34.24 24.51 -41.53
CA ARG A 609 33.52 25.53 -40.76
C ARG A 609 32.91 24.97 -39.49
N ASP A 610 32.29 23.79 -39.57
CA ASP A 610 31.68 23.14 -38.41
C ASP A 610 32.73 22.74 -37.36
N PHE A 611 33.89 22.21 -37.76
CA PHE A 611 34.96 21.88 -36.82
C PHE A 611 35.62 23.10 -36.19
N HIS A 612 35.84 24.17 -36.95
CA HIS A 612 36.35 25.41 -36.36
C HIS A 612 35.35 26.02 -35.37
N ALA A 613 34.06 26.01 -35.69
CA ALA A 613 33.02 26.42 -34.75
C ALA A 613 33.00 25.51 -33.51
N ALA A 614 33.18 24.19 -33.66
CA ALA A 614 33.25 23.26 -32.54
C ALA A 614 34.46 23.56 -31.62
N MET A 615 35.60 23.94 -32.20
CA MET A 615 36.83 24.27 -31.48
C MET A 615 36.71 25.50 -30.57
N GLU A 616 35.78 26.42 -30.86
CA GLU A 616 35.52 27.59 -30.01
C GLU A 616 34.88 27.21 -28.67
N PHE A 617 34.13 26.11 -28.64
CA PHE A 617 33.36 25.67 -27.47
C PHE A 617 33.87 24.38 -26.83
N ALA A 618 34.79 23.65 -27.47
CA ALA A 618 35.35 22.40 -26.98
C ALA A 618 36.37 22.61 -25.84
N SER A 619 36.40 21.68 -24.88
CA SER A 619 37.36 21.70 -23.76
C SER A 619 38.03 20.35 -23.51
N GLY A 620 39.25 20.39 -22.96
CA GLY A 620 40.02 19.18 -22.61
C GLY A 620 40.16 18.18 -23.76
N THR A 621 39.74 16.94 -23.52
CA THR A 621 39.83 15.83 -24.47
C THR A 621 39.04 16.03 -25.76
N GLU A 622 37.95 16.81 -25.75
CA GLU A 622 37.15 17.07 -26.96
C GLU A 622 37.95 17.80 -28.03
N ARG A 623 38.81 18.72 -27.58
CA ARG A 623 39.69 19.51 -28.45
C ARG A 623 40.73 18.63 -29.15
N GLU A 624 41.30 17.67 -28.43
CA GLU A 624 42.25 16.70 -29.00
C GLU A 624 41.60 15.84 -30.10
N TYR A 625 40.35 15.40 -29.90
CA TYR A 625 39.62 14.66 -30.93
C TYR A 625 39.32 15.53 -32.16
N LEU A 626 38.93 16.79 -31.95
CA LEU A 626 38.67 17.74 -33.03
C LEU A 626 39.93 18.08 -33.85
N GLU A 627 41.07 18.21 -33.19
CA GLU A 627 42.37 18.42 -33.89
C GLU A 627 42.69 17.25 -34.82
N ARG A 628 42.46 16.00 -34.38
CA ARG A 628 42.63 14.81 -35.23
C ARG A 628 41.63 14.77 -36.38
N ASP A 629 40.39 15.21 -36.16
CA ASP A 629 39.39 15.31 -37.22
C ASP A 629 39.77 16.40 -38.26
N LEU A 630 40.33 17.53 -37.82
CA LEU A 630 40.87 18.59 -38.69
C LEU A 630 42.09 18.12 -39.49
N GLU A 631 43.00 17.35 -38.89
CA GLU A 631 44.12 16.72 -39.61
C GLU A 631 43.60 15.79 -40.71
N PHE A 632 42.59 14.97 -40.39
CA PHE A 632 41.96 14.09 -41.37
C PHE A 632 41.23 14.86 -42.48
N LEU A 633 40.54 15.95 -42.13
CA LEU A 633 39.91 16.86 -43.10
C LEU A 633 40.96 17.44 -44.06
N ASN A 634 42.08 17.94 -43.54
CA ASN A 634 43.18 18.49 -44.34
C ASN A 634 43.72 17.46 -45.34
N TYR A 635 43.89 16.21 -44.90
CA TYR A 635 44.24 15.11 -45.80
C TYR A 635 43.19 14.90 -46.90
N MET A 636 41.90 14.88 -46.55
CA MET A 636 40.80 14.72 -47.51
C MET A 636 40.72 15.87 -48.51
N GLN A 637 40.99 17.10 -48.09
CA GLN A 637 41.09 18.28 -48.97
C GLN A 637 42.26 18.19 -49.95
N GLN A 638 43.37 17.55 -49.57
CA GLN A 638 44.46 17.27 -50.52
C GLN A 638 44.05 16.20 -51.54
N VAL A 639 43.33 15.15 -51.10
CA VAL A 639 42.83 14.09 -51.98
C VAL A 639 41.79 14.61 -52.98
N SER A 640 41.04 15.65 -52.63
CA SER A 640 40.03 16.26 -53.51
C SER A 640 40.59 17.24 -54.55
N LYS A 641 41.87 17.63 -54.42
CA LYS A 641 42.59 18.36 -55.46
C LYS A 641 42.98 17.39 -56.56
N LYS A 642 42.57 17.72 -57.79
CA LYS A 642 42.78 16.96 -59.05
C LYS A 642 44.21 16.35 -59.10
N PRO A 643 44.41 15.08 -59.48
CA PRO A 643 45.75 14.57 -59.72
C PRO A 643 46.35 15.29 -60.94
N VAL A 644 47.41 16.07 -60.72
CA VAL A 644 48.34 16.45 -61.78
C VAL A 644 48.98 15.15 -62.25
N GLN A 645 48.82 14.79 -63.53
CA GLN A 645 49.48 13.63 -64.12
C GLN A 645 51.00 13.73 -63.90
N PRO A 646 51.64 12.74 -63.25
CA PRO A 646 53.06 12.53 -63.41
C PRO A 646 53.28 11.62 -64.62
N ALA A 647 54.25 11.99 -65.46
CA ALA A 647 54.76 11.13 -66.51
C ALA A 647 55.18 9.76 -65.94
N SER A 648 54.81 8.71 -66.66
CA SER A 648 55.39 7.36 -66.70
C SER A 648 56.15 6.86 -65.45
N ASN A 649 55.54 5.97 -64.67
CA ASN A 649 56.13 4.66 -64.41
C ASN A 649 55.11 3.68 -63.80
N ARG A 650 55.27 2.40 -64.15
CA ARG A 650 54.35 1.26 -63.96
C ARG A 650 53.93 1.03 -62.48
N PRO A 651 52.73 0.48 -62.21
CA PRO A 651 52.23 0.32 -60.85
C PRO A 651 52.67 -1.00 -60.20
N ASP A 652 53.07 -0.95 -58.94
CA ASP A 652 53.09 -2.10 -58.02
C ASP A 652 51.68 -2.26 -57.40
N GLY A 653 51.11 -3.45 -57.55
CA GLY A 653 49.68 -3.75 -57.41
C GLY A 653 49.24 -4.05 -55.98
N ARG A 654 49.16 -3.04 -55.11
CA ARG A 654 48.54 -3.17 -53.77
C ARG A 654 47.33 -2.25 -53.59
N SER A 655 46.24 -2.79 -53.06
CA SER A 655 44.96 -2.09 -52.84
C SER A 655 45.05 -1.06 -51.70
N VAL A 656 44.14 -0.09 -51.70
CA VAL A 656 44.09 1.03 -50.73
C VAL A 656 43.88 0.53 -49.29
N GLU A 657 43.15 -0.57 -49.10
CA GLU A 657 42.96 -1.23 -47.79
C GLU A 657 44.27 -1.78 -47.22
N GLN A 658 45.14 -2.33 -48.05
CA GLN A 658 46.45 -2.84 -47.61
C GLN A 658 47.40 -1.72 -47.16
N ARG A 659 47.19 -0.48 -47.64
CA ARG A 659 47.94 0.71 -47.18
C ARG A 659 47.38 1.30 -45.88
N LEU A 660 46.08 1.14 -45.63
CA LEU A 660 45.41 1.59 -44.40
C LEU A 660 45.77 0.68 -43.21
N ALA A 661 45.86 -0.64 -43.42
CA ALA A 661 46.17 -1.60 -42.36
C ALA A 661 47.62 -1.51 -41.81
N SER A 662 48.59 -1.03 -42.61
CA SER A 662 49.99 -0.98 -42.18
C SER A 662 50.36 0.26 -41.37
N ARG A 663 49.58 1.35 -41.44
CA ARG A 663 49.86 2.61 -40.71
C ARG A 663 49.13 2.76 -39.38
N PHE A 664 48.10 1.95 -39.13
CA PHE A 664 47.35 1.95 -37.88
C PHE A 664 47.40 0.59 -37.20
N LYS A 665 48.60 0.13 -36.81
CA LYS A 665 48.72 -0.90 -35.77
C LYS A 665 48.65 -0.24 -34.41
N VAL A 666 47.51 -0.42 -33.73
CA VAL A 666 47.33 -0.14 -32.31
C VAL A 666 48.31 -1.01 -31.52
N LYS A 667 49.14 -0.40 -30.66
CA LYS A 667 49.84 -1.12 -29.59
C LYS A 667 48.78 -1.64 -28.62
N ASN A 668 48.59 -2.96 -28.58
CA ASN A 668 47.93 -3.62 -27.45
C ASN A 668 48.79 -3.38 -26.19
N ALA A 669 48.31 -2.53 -25.29
CA ALA A 669 48.76 -2.49 -23.91
C ALA A 669 48.07 -3.64 -23.15
N GLY A 670 48.82 -4.24 -22.23
CA GLY A 670 48.57 -5.57 -21.72
C GLY A 670 47.33 -5.73 -20.84
N ARG A 671 46.70 -6.89 -20.99
CA ARG A 671 46.04 -7.60 -19.89
C ARG A 671 47.12 -7.97 -18.86
N ASN A 672 47.08 -7.36 -17.69
CA ASN A 672 47.60 -7.97 -16.48
C ASN A 672 46.43 -8.56 -15.69
N LYS A 673 46.75 -9.68 -15.04
CA LYS A 673 45.89 -10.58 -14.26
C LYS A 673 45.10 -9.90 -13.16
#